data_AF-A0A934U839-F1
#
_entry.id   AF-A0A934U839-F1
#
_cell.length_a   1.000
_cell.length_b   1.000
_cell.length_c   1.000
_cell.angle_alpha   90.00
_cell.angle_beta   90.00
_cell.angle_gamma   90.00
#
_symmetry.space_group_name_H-M   'P 1'
#
loop_
_entity.id
_entity.type
_entity.pdbx_description
1 polymer ?
#
loop_
_entity_poly.entity_id
_entity_poly.type
_entity_poly.pdbx_seq_one_letter_code
_entity_poly.pdbx_strand_id
1 'polypeptide(L)'
;MTTTPPETAPSGPLRPIELATGAVLGGVAISLSVLANLIPFLGALQLLAAIPMGIIAQRHRARAFLTATVCAGLVGFVAGGVPAVLSVASCAILGGIVGTVKRRGGGLASVLVYSTIAGLGSGAFAVGTLLVFSTTRNLLFDTLRDTARGIGEFAAKQSFLAPIGDAFADFVETALHYWWIWIGASVTIGTILSAIFAWFLLGAVIDRLAWVPAEDHLDAPNDDRTVAPLPVQLHAVSYRYPGGKTYALQGVELIVNVGEFVAVVGHNGSGKSTLSRILAGRPPTSGTVTRPGSAGLGKFGGTAVVMQRPESQILGVLVADDVVWGLPTDTEVDVEGLLAEVGLAGLGARETSSLSGGQQQRLAVAAALARQPSLLIADEATAMVDPAGRRELVALLSALPQRHSMAVVLITHQEIEAAAADRVIHLSGGRAVEHLPTWHRTESQAPQISEHAGEPLLRLSGVRHTYLSGTPWATEALHGIDLTVGRGEGVLLVGGNGSGKSTIAWIMAGLIDPTEGTCELAGRPMTTQVGRVGLAFQHSRLQLLRRTVGGEIASWGGPDVGSARVGQALDDVALDRILAGRGIDELSGGQARRVALAGILASKPRLVVLDEPLAGLDPEGRRGIIDLLGSLRRNGLTLVVISHDIEGMSTVCNRIVRLDGGRVATDEPSHAGQTS
;
A
#
# COMPACT_ATOMS: atom_id res chain seq x y z
N MET A 1 8.37 6.61 -31.82
CA MET A 1 6.90 6.65 -31.73
C MET A 1 6.37 5.52 -32.59
N THR A 2 6.27 4.32 -32.03
CA THR A 2 5.70 3.14 -32.69
C THR A 2 4.54 2.71 -31.82
N THR A 3 3.34 3.10 -32.24
CA THR A 3 2.08 2.72 -31.62
C THR A 3 1.92 1.22 -31.80
N THR A 4 2.06 0.46 -30.71
CA THR A 4 1.48 -0.87 -30.62
C THR A 4 0.00 -0.77 -30.97
N PRO A 5 -0.54 -1.71 -31.78
CA PRO A 5 -1.98 -1.73 -32.04
C PRO A 5 -2.72 -1.84 -30.70
N PRO A 6 -3.90 -1.20 -30.55
CA PRO A 6 -4.69 -1.35 -29.33
C PRO A 6 -4.99 -2.84 -29.15
N GLU A 7 -4.57 -3.41 -28.01
CA GLU A 7 -5.02 -4.73 -27.59
C GLU A 7 -6.53 -4.80 -27.79
N THR A 8 -6.97 -5.75 -28.60
CA THR A 8 -8.39 -6.05 -28.78
C THR A 8 -8.99 -6.25 -27.40
N ALA A 9 -9.90 -5.35 -27.00
CA ALA A 9 -10.51 -5.39 -25.68
C ALA A 9 -11.05 -6.81 -25.42
N PRO A 10 -10.64 -7.49 -24.34
CA PRO A 10 -10.91 -8.90 -24.16
C PRO A 10 -12.43 -9.14 -24.16
N SER A 11 -12.90 -9.90 -25.16
CA SER A 11 -14.26 -10.44 -25.19
C SER A 11 -14.32 -11.59 -24.19
N GLY A 12 -15.04 -11.40 -23.08
CA GLY A 12 -15.13 -12.40 -22.01
C GLY A 12 -15.93 -11.91 -20.81
N PRO A 13 -16.17 -12.77 -19.81
CA PRO A 13 -16.85 -12.43 -18.55
C PRO A 13 -16.11 -11.31 -17.79
N LEU A 14 -16.80 -10.65 -16.87
CA LEU A 14 -16.21 -9.60 -16.02
C LEU A 14 -15.09 -10.17 -15.15
N ARG A 15 -13.96 -9.45 -15.08
CA ARG A 15 -12.85 -9.84 -14.21
C ARG A 15 -13.22 -9.54 -12.74
N PRO A 16 -12.69 -10.30 -11.77
CA PRO A 16 -12.92 -10.04 -10.35
C PRO A 16 -12.61 -8.59 -9.94
N ILE A 17 -11.54 -8.00 -10.46
CA ILE A 17 -11.19 -6.60 -10.19
C ILE A 17 -12.22 -5.60 -10.75
N GLU A 18 -12.85 -5.91 -11.90
CA GLU A 18 -13.91 -5.07 -12.47
C GLU A 18 -15.17 -5.13 -11.60
N LEU A 19 -15.50 -6.31 -11.07
CA LEU A 19 -16.63 -6.51 -10.16
C LEU A 19 -16.38 -5.83 -8.81
N ALA A 20 -15.21 -6.03 -8.20
CA ALA A 20 -14.85 -5.42 -6.92
C ALA A 20 -14.81 -3.90 -7.02
N THR A 21 -14.13 -3.36 -8.04
CA THR A 21 -14.06 -1.92 -8.28
C THR A 21 -15.46 -1.35 -8.56
N GLY A 22 -16.26 -2.06 -9.37
CA GLY A 22 -17.64 -1.70 -9.65
C GLY A 22 -18.53 -1.67 -8.40
N ALA A 23 -18.38 -2.65 -7.50
CA ALA A 23 -19.12 -2.72 -6.24
C ALA A 23 -18.73 -1.59 -5.29
N VAL A 24 -17.44 -1.34 -5.08
CA VAL A 24 -16.95 -0.29 -4.17
C VAL A 24 -17.32 1.10 -4.70
N LEU A 25 -16.96 1.41 -5.95
CA LEU A 25 -17.23 2.72 -6.53
C LEU A 25 -18.74 2.94 -6.76
N GLY A 26 -19.47 1.89 -7.12
CA GLY A 26 -20.94 1.91 -7.19
C GLY A 26 -21.56 2.19 -5.82
N GLY A 27 -21.11 1.53 -4.76
CA GLY A 27 -21.58 1.76 -3.39
C GLY A 27 -21.32 3.19 -2.91
N VAL A 28 -20.16 3.75 -3.22
CA VAL A 28 -19.84 5.17 -2.94
C VAL A 28 -20.77 6.10 -3.72
N ALA A 29 -21.02 5.83 -5.00
CA ALA A 29 -21.92 6.63 -5.82
C ALA A 29 -23.35 6.63 -5.23
N ILE A 30 -23.86 5.46 -4.84
CA ILE A 30 -25.18 5.32 -4.21
C ILE A 30 -25.25 6.11 -2.91
N SER A 31 -24.25 5.95 -2.04
CA SER A 31 -24.22 6.62 -0.73
C SER A 31 -24.29 8.14 -0.89
N LEU A 32 -23.50 8.69 -1.82
CA LEU A 32 -23.52 10.12 -2.14
C LEU A 32 -24.84 10.56 -2.78
N SER A 33 -25.40 9.77 -3.71
CA SER A 33 -26.67 10.06 -4.37
C SER A 33 -27.85 10.05 -3.40
N VAL A 34 -27.89 9.10 -2.47
CA VAL A 34 -28.93 9.01 -1.44
C VAL A 34 -28.80 10.17 -0.47
N LEU A 35 -27.58 10.51 -0.03
CA LEU A 35 -27.33 11.65 0.86
C LEU A 35 -27.74 12.98 0.21
N ALA A 36 -27.45 13.15 -1.08
CA ALA A 36 -27.84 14.33 -1.86
C ALA A 36 -29.37 14.49 -1.97
N ASN A 37 -30.10 13.38 -2.02
CA ASN A 37 -31.57 13.39 -2.10
C ASN A 37 -32.24 13.64 -0.74
N LEU A 38 -31.63 13.18 0.35
CA LEU A 38 -32.21 13.29 1.70
C LEU A 38 -32.01 14.67 2.33
N ILE A 39 -30.94 15.38 1.99
CA ILE A 39 -30.58 16.65 2.63
C ILE A 39 -30.82 17.81 1.65
N PRO A 40 -31.70 18.78 2.00
CA PRO A 40 -31.87 20.00 1.21
C PRO A 40 -30.54 20.73 0.99
N PHE A 41 -30.37 21.37 -0.17
CA PHE A 41 -29.16 22.12 -0.56
C PHE A 41 -27.90 21.27 -0.84
N LEU A 42 -27.94 19.96 -0.63
CA LEU A 42 -26.84 19.05 -0.99
C LEU A 42 -26.88 18.56 -2.45
N GLY A 43 -27.67 19.20 -3.33
CA GLY A 43 -27.72 18.84 -4.75
C GLY A 43 -26.35 18.86 -5.46
N ALA A 44 -25.40 19.66 -4.98
CA ALA A 44 -24.02 19.66 -5.49
C ALA A 44 -23.28 18.32 -5.27
N LEU A 45 -23.65 17.53 -4.24
CA LEU A 45 -23.09 16.18 -4.02
C LEU A 45 -23.44 15.21 -5.15
N GLN A 46 -24.49 15.48 -5.94
CA GLN A 46 -24.83 14.66 -7.09
C GLN A 46 -23.74 14.68 -8.17
N LEU A 47 -23.01 15.79 -8.31
CA LEU A 47 -21.86 15.88 -9.20
C LEU A 47 -20.65 15.12 -8.64
N LEU A 48 -20.49 15.10 -7.31
CA LEU A 48 -19.47 14.28 -6.65
C LEU A 48 -19.78 12.79 -6.81
N ALA A 49 -21.05 12.38 -6.75
CA ALA A 49 -21.51 11.03 -7.01
C ALA A 49 -21.25 10.55 -8.46
N ALA A 50 -21.02 11.46 -9.40
CA ALA A 50 -20.58 11.12 -10.76
C ALA A 50 -19.09 10.75 -10.83
N ILE A 51 -18.27 11.08 -9.82
CA ILE A 51 -16.82 10.79 -9.82
C ILE A 51 -16.54 9.28 -9.83
N PRO A 52 -17.09 8.47 -8.91
CA PRO A 52 -16.84 7.02 -8.92
C PRO A 52 -17.25 6.37 -10.25
N MET A 53 -18.40 6.77 -10.80
CA MET A 53 -18.89 6.26 -12.09
C MET A 53 -17.97 6.67 -13.26
N GLY A 54 -17.42 7.88 -13.22
CA GLY A 54 -16.45 8.34 -14.21
C GLY A 54 -15.11 7.62 -14.14
N ILE A 55 -14.64 7.26 -12.94
CA ILE A 55 -13.45 6.44 -12.75
C ILE A 55 -13.65 5.05 -13.36
N ILE A 56 -14.81 4.40 -13.11
CA ILE A 56 -15.12 3.09 -13.71
C ILE A 56 -15.12 3.18 -15.24
N ALA A 57 -15.77 4.20 -15.81
CA ALA A 57 -15.84 4.40 -17.26
C ALA A 57 -14.47 4.71 -17.89
N GLN A 58 -13.59 5.40 -17.15
CA GLN A 58 -12.24 5.71 -17.60
C GLN A 58 -11.34 4.46 -17.59
N ARG A 59 -11.40 3.65 -16.52
CA ARG A 59 -10.46 2.56 -16.26
C ARG A 59 -10.87 1.21 -16.84
N HIS A 60 -12.17 0.94 -16.91
CA HIS A 60 -12.70 -0.36 -17.32
C HIS A 60 -13.54 -0.28 -18.59
N ARG A 61 -13.82 -1.43 -19.21
CA ARG A 61 -14.63 -1.51 -20.44
C ARG A 61 -16.10 -1.18 -20.19
N ALA A 62 -16.83 -0.86 -21.26
CA ALA A 62 -18.24 -0.44 -21.19
C ALA A 62 -19.16 -1.43 -20.46
N ARG A 63 -18.89 -2.74 -20.56
CA ARG A 63 -19.67 -3.78 -19.85
C ARG A 63 -19.53 -3.69 -18.34
N ALA A 64 -18.33 -3.43 -17.83
CA ALA A 64 -18.08 -3.27 -16.38
C ALA A 64 -18.82 -2.04 -15.85
N PHE A 65 -18.73 -0.93 -16.58
CA PHE A 65 -19.47 0.28 -16.27
C PHE A 65 -20.99 0.08 -16.27
N LEU A 66 -21.55 -0.59 -17.28
CA LEU A 66 -22.98 -0.87 -17.35
C LEU A 66 -23.43 -1.77 -16.19
N THR A 67 -22.66 -2.81 -15.88
CA THR A 67 -22.97 -3.74 -14.78
C THR A 67 -22.95 -3.02 -13.45
N ALA A 68 -21.91 -2.21 -13.18
CA ALA A 68 -21.85 -1.39 -11.97
C ALA A 68 -23.02 -0.42 -11.87
N THR A 69 -23.44 0.20 -12.99
CA THR A 69 -24.60 1.10 -13.04
C THR A 69 -25.90 0.38 -12.69
N VAL A 70 -26.12 -0.81 -13.26
CA VAL A 70 -27.33 -1.60 -12.99
C VAL A 70 -27.36 -2.07 -11.55
N CYS A 71 -26.26 -2.63 -11.03
CA CYS A 71 -26.16 -3.04 -9.63
C CYS A 71 -26.37 -1.85 -8.69
N ALA A 72 -25.76 -0.70 -8.97
CA ALA A 72 -25.93 0.50 -8.18
C ALA A 72 -27.37 1.04 -8.24
N GLY A 73 -28.03 0.94 -9.40
CA GLY A 73 -29.45 1.27 -9.54
C GLY A 73 -30.35 0.36 -8.69
N LEU A 74 -30.13 -0.95 -8.73
CA LEU A 74 -30.89 -1.92 -7.93
C LEU A 74 -30.71 -1.69 -6.42
N VAL A 75 -29.48 -1.51 -5.95
CA VAL A 75 -29.20 -1.22 -4.54
C VAL A 75 -29.72 0.17 -4.15
N GLY A 76 -29.58 1.16 -5.04
CA GLY A 76 -30.15 2.49 -4.85
C GLY A 76 -31.67 2.48 -4.74
N PHE A 77 -32.36 1.63 -5.51
CA PHE A 77 -33.81 1.45 -5.38
C PHE A 77 -34.22 0.97 -3.99
N VAL A 78 -33.48 0.01 -3.43
CA VAL A 78 -33.72 -0.49 -2.07
C VAL A 78 -33.46 0.62 -1.03
N ALA A 79 -32.42 1.43 -1.22
CA ALA A 79 -32.02 2.46 -0.26
C ALA A 79 -32.88 3.73 -0.29
N GLY A 80 -33.34 4.17 -1.47
CA GLY A 80 -33.98 5.47 -1.66
C GLY A 80 -35.04 5.52 -2.76
N GLY A 81 -35.55 4.36 -3.19
CA GLY A 81 -36.63 4.24 -4.16
C GLY A 81 -36.29 4.78 -5.56
N VAL A 82 -37.32 5.15 -6.33
CA VAL A 82 -37.20 5.66 -7.71
C VAL A 82 -36.28 6.89 -7.81
N PRO A 83 -36.33 7.90 -6.91
CA PRO A 83 -35.43 9.05 -6.99
C PRO A 83 -33.94 8.68 -6.89
N ALA A 84 -33.59 7.67 -6.09
CA ALA A 84 -32.22 7.19 -5.99
C ALA A 84 -31.77 6.51 -7.30
N VAL A 85 -32.63 5.71 -7.94
CA VAL A 85 -32.35 5.10 -9.25
C VAL A 85 -32.09 6.15 -10.32
N LEU A 86 -32.94 7.17 -10.41
CA LEU A 86 -32.78 8.26 -11.37
C LEU A 86 -31.51 9.08 -11.11
N SER A 87 -31.16 9.28 -9.83
CA SER A 87 -29.92 9.96 -9.43
C SER A 87 -28.69 9.15 -9.86
N VAL A 88 -28.65 7.85 -9.56
CA VAL A 88 -27.56 6.95 -10.00
C VAL A 88 -27.45 6.91 -11.52
N ALA A 89 -28.58 6.85 -12.24
CA ALA A 89 -28.59 6.89 -13.71
C ALA A 89 -27.99 8.21 -14.25
N SER A 90 -28.33 9.34 -13.63
CA SER A 90 -27.80 10.66 -13.99
C SER A 90 -26.30 10.77 -13.73
N CYS A 91 -25.83 10.29 -12.57
CA CYS A 91 -24.41 10.20 -12.24
C CYS A 91 -23.64 9.27 -13.19
N ALA A 92 -24.26 8.15 -13.58
CA ALA A 92 -23.69 7.24 -14.57
C ALA A 92 -23.58 7.91 -15.93
N ILE A 93 -24.60 8.62 -16.41
CA ILE A 93 -24.53 9.35 -17.69
C ILE A 93 -23.39 10.38 -17.64
N LEU A 94 -23.37 11.26 -16.64
CA LEU A 94 -22.35 12.32 -16.53
C LEU A 94 -20.93 11.76 -16.35
N GLY A 95 -20.75 10.85 -15.40
CA GLY A 95 -19.47 10.18 -15.15
C GLY A 95 -19.03 9.36 -16.36
N GLY A 96 -19.94 8.62 -16.96
CA GLY A 96 -19.71 7.78 -18.14
C GLY A 96 -19.25 8.57 -19.35
N ILE A 97 -19.84 9.74 -19.61
CA ILE A 97 -19.41 10.66 -20.68
C ILE A 97 -17.97 11.12 -20.41
N VAL A 98 -17.73 11.77 -19.27
CA VAL A 98 -16.41 12.35 -18.95
C VAL A 98 -15.32 11.27 -18.91
N GLY A 99 -15.59 10.15 -18.25
CA GLY A 99 -14.66 9.02 -18.15
C GLY A 99 -14.34 8.39 -19.51
N THR A 100 -15.34 8.20 -20.37
CA THR A 100 -15.13 7.66 -21.72
C THR A 100 -14.34 8.61 -22.60
N VAL A 101 -14.61 9.93 -22.53
CA VAL A 101 -13.84 10.94 -23.27
C VAL A 101 -12.38 10.94 -22.80
N LYS A 102 -12.14 10.93 -21.48
CA LYS A 102 -10.79 10.86 -20.91
C LYS A 102 -10.06 9.57 -21.32
N ARG A 103 -10.72 8.41 -21.30
CA ARG A 103 -10.15 7.14 -21.75
C ARG A 103 -9.70 7.17 -23.22
N ARG A 104 -10.44 7.87 -24.08
CA ARG A 104 -10.14 7.99 -25.51
C ARG A 104 -9.18 9.15 -25.84
N GLY A 105 -8.68 9.88 -24.84
CA GLY A 105 -7.85 11.07 -25.05
C GLY A 105 -8.58 12.24 -25.72
N GLY A 106 -9.91 12.27 -25.65
CA GLY A 106 -10.74 13.32 -26.26
C GLY A 106 -10.75 14.61 -25.43
N GLY A 107 -11.18 15.70 -26.07
CA GLY A 107 -11.34 17.01 -25.44
C GLY A 107 -12.81 17.41 -25.23
N LEU A 108 -13.03 18.70 -24.91
CA LEU A 108 -14.36 19.26 -24.67
C LEU A 108 -15.32 19.08 -25.86
N ALA A 109 -14.82 19.11 -27.10
CA ALA A 109 -15.61 18.83 -28.29
C ALA A 109 -16.23 17.42 -28.28
N SER A 110 -15.48 16.41 -27.81
CA SER A 110 -16.01 15.05 -27.66
C SER A 110 -17.09 15.00 -26.57
N VAL A 111 -16.91 15.72 -25.46
CA VAL A 111 -17.92 15.81 -24.40
C VAL A 111 -19.24 16.34 -24.95
N LEU A 112 -19.21 17.40 -25.76
CA LEU A 112 -20.40 17.97 -26.40
C LEU A 112 -21.13 16.94 -27.28
N VAL A 113 -20.38 16.15 -28.07
CA VAL A 113 -20.99 15.12 -28.93
C VAL A 113 -21.66 14.04 -28.09
N TYR A 114 -20.97 13.46 -27.11
CA TYR A 114 -21.53 12.40 -26.27
C TYR A 114 -22.68 12.90 -25.39
N SER A 115 -22.58 14.12 -24.84
CA SER A 115 -23.65 14.70 -24.02
C SER A 115 -24.88 15.08 -24.83
N THR A 116 -24.72 15.48 -26.10
CA THR A 116 -25.85 15.70 -27.00
C THR A 116 -26.58 14.39 -27.28
N ILE A 117 -25.86 13.31 -27.60
CA ILE A 117 -26.46 11.99 -27.85
C ILE A 117 -27.17 11.46 -26.58
N ALA A 118 -26.50 11.52 -25.43
CA ALA A 118 -27.08 11.09 -24.16
C ALA A 118 -28.27 11.96 -23.74
N GLY A 119 -28.19 13.27 -23.99
CA GLY A 119 -29.24 14.24 -23.71
C GLY A 119 -30.50 13.98 -24.54
N LEU A 120 -30.34 13.75 -25.86
CA LEU A 120 -31.45 13.38 -26.74
C LEU A 120 -32.10 12.07 -26.30
N GLY A 121 -31.30 11.06 -25.93
CA GLY A 121 -31.83 9.80 -25.40
C GLY A 121 -32.61 9.98 -24.08
N SER A 122 -32.07 10.78 -23.16
CA SER A 122 -32.71 11.10 -21.88
C SER A 122 -33.99 11.92 -22.06
N GLY A 123 -33.98 12.88 -22.99
CA GLY A 123 -35.15 13.68 -23.35
C GLY A 123 -36.24 12.82 -23.98
N ALA A 124 -35.90 11.93 -24.91
CA ALA A 124 -36.85 10.98 -25.49
C ALA A 124 -37.46 10.05 -24.42
N PHE A 125 -36.65 9.58 -23.46
CA PHE A 125 -37.12 8.77 -22.34
C PHE A 125 -38.09 9.55 -21.42
N ALA A 126 -37.79 10.81 -21.10
CA ALA A 126 -38.65 11.67 -20.29
C ALA A 126 -40.00 11.94 -20.98
N VAL A 127 -39.97 12.26 -22.27
CA VAL A 127 -41.18 12.44 -23.09
C VAL A 127 -41.98 11.14 -23.16
N GLY A 128 -41.32 10.01 -23.45
CA GLY A 128 -41.95 8.69 -23.48
C GLY A 128 -42.62 8.31 -22.16
N THR A 129 -41.98 8.61 -21.03
CA THR A 129 -42.55 8.38 -19.69
C THR A 129 -43.83 9.18 -19.50
N LEU A 130 -43.85 10.47 -19.85
CA LEU A 130 -45.06 11.30 -19.76
C LEU A 130 -46.15 10.92 -20.77
N LEU A 131 -45.78 10.28 -21.89
CA LEU A 131 -46.75 9.70 -22.81
C LEU A 131 -47.43 8.46 -22.20
N VAL A 132 -46.66 7.60 -21.53
CA VAL A 132 -47.19 6.41 -20.86
C VAL A 132 -48.05 6.79 -19.64
N PHE A 133 -47.60 7.75 -18.83
CA PHE A 133 -48.30 8.22 -17.63
C PHE A 133 -49.20 9.42 -17.92
N SER A 134 -50.18 9.24 -18.82
CA SER A 134 -51.06 10.31 -19.29
C SER A 134 -51.84 11.01 -18.18
N THR A 135 -52.25 10.29 -17.13
CA THR A 135 -52.97 10.87 -15.99
C THR A 135 -52.10 11.85 -15.21
N THR A 136 -50.87 11.44 -14.87
CA THR A 136 -49.90 12.29 -14.18
C THR A 136 -49.53 13.50 -15.02
N ARG A 137 -49.35 13.32 -16.33
CA ARG A 137 -49.10 14.42 -17.27
C ARG A 137 -50.24 15.44 -17.26
N ASN A 138 -51.49 14.99 -17.38
CA ASN A 138 -52.64 15.89 -17.42
C ASN A 138 -52.77 16.67 -16.10
N LEU A 139 -52.62 16.00 -14.95
CA LEU A 139 -52.64 16.65 -13.64
C LEU A 139 -51.55 17.73 -13.51
N LEU A 140 -50.34 17.44 -14.01
CA LEU A 140 -49.23 18.39 -14.02
C LEU A 140 -49.52 19.60 -14.94
N PHE A 141 -50.12 19.36 -16.11
CA PHE A 141 -50.50 20.43 -17.03
C PHE A 141 -51.58 21.32 -16.44
N ASP A 142 -52.59 20.74 -15.80
CA ASP A 142 -53.66 21.50 -15.14
C ASP A 142 -53.08 22.34 -13.99
N THR A 143 -52.19 21.77 -13.17
CA THR A 143 -51.50 22.51 -12.11
C THR A 143 -50.70 23.69 -12.65
N LEU A 144 -49.98 23.51 -13.77
CA LEU A 144 -49.22 24.59 -14.42
C LEU A 144 -50.14 25.68 -14.98
N ARG A 145 -51.25 25.31 -15.62
CA ARG A 145 -52.26 26.26 -16.11
C ARG A 145 -52.86 27.06 -14.97
N ASP A 146 -53.27 26.39 -13.90
CA ASP A 146 -53.88 27.03 -12.73
C ASP A 146 -52.88 27.98 -12.04
N THR A 147 -51.61 27.58 -11.96
CA THR A 147 -50.54 28.43 -11.42
C THR A 147 -50.30 29.65 -12.31
N ALA A 148 -50.23 29.46 -13.63
CA ALA A 148 -50.03 30.55 -14.58
C ALA A 148 -51.19 31.54 -14.57
N ARG A 149 -52.42 31.02 -14.51
CA ARG A 149 -53.63 31.82 -14.36
C ARG A 149 -53.64 32.59 -13.04
N GLY A 150 -53.30 31.95 -11.93
CA GLY A 150 -53.21 32.61 -10.63
C GLY A 150 -52.16 33.73 -10.59
N ILE A 151 -51.02 33.53 -11.25
CA ILE A 151 -49.98 34.58 -11.43
C ILE A 151 -50.50 35.72 -12.32
N GLY A 152 -51.19 35.40 -13.41
CA GLY A 152 -51.81 36.40 -14.30
C GLY A 152 -52.85 37.25 -13.58
N GLU A 153 -53.77 36.62 -12.83
CA GLU A 153 -54.79 37.29 -12.02
C GLU A 153 -54.17 38.14 -10.90
N PHE A 154 -53.04 37.71 -10.32
CA PHE A 154 -52.29 38.51 -9.35
C PHE A 154 -51.61 39.72 -9.99
N ALA A 155 -50.96 39.54 -11.15
CA ALA A 155 -50.31 40.61 -11.89
C ALA A 155 -51.33 41.66 -12.39
N ALA A 156 -52.55 41.25 -12.74
CA ALA A 156 -53.63 42.13 -13.15
C ALA A 156 -54.07 43.13 -12.06
N LYS A 157 -53.71 42.89 -10.78
CA LYS A 157 -53.98 43.85 -9.68
C LYS A 157 -53.17 45.14 -9.80
N GLN A 158 -52.07 45.13 -10.58
CA GLN A 158 -51.19 46.27 -10.78
C GLN A 158 -51.10 46.57 -12.28
N SER A 159 -51.58 47.72 -12.73
CA SER A 159 -51.75 48.05 -14.15
C SER A 159 -50.47 47.97 -15.00
N PHE A 160 -49.29 48.17 -14.41
CA PHE A 160 -48.01 48.01 -15.12
C PHE A 160 -47.56 46.55 -15.29
N LEU A 161 -48.09 45.62 -14.49
CA LEU A 161 -47.76 44.19 -14.53
C LEU A 161 -48.76 43.34 -15.32
N ALA A 162 -49.95 43.86 -15.61
CA ALA A 162 -50.99 43.14 -16.36
C ALA A 162 -50.49 42.56 -17.71
N PRO A 163 -49.75 43.31 -18.56
CA PRO A 163 -49.24 42.78 -19.83
C PRO A 163 -48.23 41.65 -19.65
N ILE A 164 -47.50 41.66 -18.53
CA ILE A 164 -46.50 40.64 -18.19
C ILE A 164 -47.21 39.37 -17.72
N GLY A 165 -48.31 39.51 -16.97
CA GLY A 165 -49.15 38.39 -16.54
C GLY A 165 -49.79 37.65 -17.72
N ASP A 166 -50.38 38.40 -18.66
CA ASP A 166 -51.01 37.84 -19.85
C ASP A 166 -49.97 37.14 -20.75
N ALA A 167 -48.84 37.80 -21.00
CA ALA A 167 -47.74 37.20 -21.78
C ALA A 167 -47.18 35.92 -21.13
N PHE A 168 -47.17 35.84 -19.81
CA PHE A 168 -46.74 34.64 -19.08
C PHE A 168 -47.75 33.50 -19.23
N ALA A 169 -49.05 33.77 -19.13
CA ALA A 169 -50.10 32.77 -19.33
C ALA A 169 -50.08 32.22 -20.77
N ASP A 170 -49.97 33.09 -21.77
CA ASP A 170 -49.87 32.71 -23.19
C ASP A 170 -48.61 31.89 -23.48
N PHE A 171 -47.49 32.25 -22.86
CA PHE A 171 -46.26 31.47 -22.94
C PHE A 171 -46.44 30.06 -22.37
N VAL A 172 -47.06 29.92 -21.20
CA VAL A 172 -47.30 28.61 -20.58
C VAL A 172 -48.22 27.75 -21.45
N GLU A 173 -49.29 28.29 -22.01
CA GLU A 173 -50.20 27.54 -22.89
C GLU A 173 -49.49 27.08 -24.17
N THR A 174 -48.66 27.95 -24.76
CA THR A 174 -47.81 27.60 -25.92
C THR A 174 -46.78 26.52 -25.57
N ALA A 175 -46.16 26.63 -24.39
CA ALA A 175 -45.19 25.66 -23.91
C ALA A 175 -45.84 24.29 -23.64
N LEU A 176 -47.06 24.26 -23.11
CA LEU A 176 -47.85 23.04 -22.92
C LEU A 176 -48.31 22.42 -24.25
N HIS A 177 -48.59 23.24 -25.27
CA HIS A 177 -48.92 22.73 -26.61
C HIS A 177 -47.73 21.97 -27.23
N TYR A 178 -46.53 22.54 -27.12
CA TYR A 178 -45.27 21.94 -27.61
C TYR A 178 -44.45 21.27 -26.50
N TRP A 179 -45.13 20.72 -25.48
CA TRP A 179 -44.48 20.22 -24.26
C TRP A 179 -43.40 19.18 -24.53
N TRP A 180 -43.57 18.33 -25.54
CA TRP A 180 -42.61 17.28 -25.87
C TRP A 180 -41.29 17.86 -26.41
N ILE A 181 -41.34 18.97 -27.15
CA ILE A 181 -40.15 19.72 -27.58
C ILE A 181 -39.51 20.37 -26.37
N TRP A 182 -40.29 21.05 -25.53
CA TRP A 182 -39.77 21.76 -24.36
C TRP A 182 -39.11 20.82 -23.35
N ILE A 183 -39.72 19.68 -23.04
CA ILE A 183 -39.16 18.68 -22.13
C ILE A 183 -37.94 18.01 -22.78
N GLY A 184 -38.05 17.58 -24.03
CA GLY A 184 -36.93 16.95 -24.74
C GLY A 184 -35.72 17.89 -24.85
N ALA A 185 -35.93 19.14 -25.24
CA ALA A 185 -34.89 20.15 -25.38
C ALA A 185 -34.30 20.56 -24.03
N SER A 186 -35.12 20.79 -23.00
CA SER A 186 -34.61 21.17 -21.67
C SER A 186 -33.77 20.07 -21.03
N VAL A 187 -34.18 18.81 -21.12
CA VAL A 187 -33.39 17.66 -20.64
C VAL A 187 -32.08 17.54 -21.44
N THR A 188 -32.13 17.74 -22.76
CA THR A 188 -30.93 17.69 -23.60
C THR A 188 -29.95 18.81 -23.25
N ILE A 189 -30.41 20.06 -23.18
CA ILE A 189 -29.60 21.22 -22.82
C ILE A 189 -29.04 21.08 -21.40
N GLY A 190 -29.87 20.65 -20.44
CA GLY A 190 -29.46 20.40 -19.06
C GLY A 190 -28.36 19.33 -18.96
N THR A 191 -28.47 18.25 -19.75
CA THR A 191 -27.44 17.21 -19.84
C THR A 191 -26.14 17.76 -20.42
N ILE A 192 -26.21 18.58 -21.48
CA ILE A 192 -25.04 19.22 -22.09
C ILE A 192 -24.34 20.15 -21.09
N LEU A 193 -25.07 21.06 -20.45
CA LEU A 193 -24.53 22.00 -19.47
C LEU A 193 -23.91 21.26 -18.27
N SER A 194 -24.61 20.25 -17.75
CA SER A 194 -24.12 19.43 -16.65
C SER A 194 -22.86 18.65 -17.03
N ALA A 195 -22.79 18.12 -18.25
CA ALA A 195 -21.60 17.41 -18.75
C ALA A 195 -20.40 18.35 -18.95
N ILE A 196 -20.63 19.59 -19.40
CA ILE A 196 -19.57 20.62 -19.49
C ILE A 196 -19.07 20.97 -18.09
N PHE A 197 -19.96 21.20 -17.14
CA PHE A 197 -19.58 21.50 -15.77
C PHE A 197 -18.83 20.33 -15.12
N ALA A 198 -19.36 19.11 -15.31
CA ALA A 198 -18.70 17.88 -14.88
C ALA A 198 -17.32 17.73 -15.52
N TRP A 199 -17.13 18.04 -16.81
CA TRP A 199 -15.82 17.97 -17.45
C TRP A 199 -14.75 18.78 -16.72
N PHE A 200 -15.07 19.99 -16.25
CA PHE A 200 -14.11 20.80 -15.49
C PHE A 200 -13.88 20.26 -14.07
N LEU A 201 -14.96 19.89 -13.36
CA LEU A 201 -14.87 19.46 -11.97
C LEU A 201 -14.31 18.03 -11.84
N LEU A 202 -14.93 17.08 -12.55
CA LEU A 202 -14.57 15.67 -12.57
C LEU A 202 -13.27 15.43 -13.34
N GLY A 203 -13.05 16.12 -14.45
CA GLY A 203 -11.86 15.94 -15.27
C GLY A 203 -10.57 16.21 -14.49
N ALA A 204 -10.54 17.25 -13.67
CA ALA A 204 -9.39 17.58 -12.83
C ALA A 204 -9.10 16.50 -11.78
N VAL A 205 -10.14 15.92 -11.16
CA VAL A 205 -10.01 14.84 -10.18
C VAL A 205 -9.54 13.55 -10.87
N ILE A 206 -10.13 13.21 -12.01
CA ILE A 206 -9.76 12.04 -12.80
C ILE A 206 -8.29 12.14 -13.26
N ASP A 207 -7.85 13.29 -13.75
CA ASP A 207 -6.46 13.50 -14.18
C ASP A 207 -5.50 13.36 -12.98
N ARG A 208 -5.88 13.89 -11.81
CA ARG A 208 -5.13 13.70 -10.57
C ARG A 208 -5.16 12.28 -10.04
N LEU A 209 -6.09 11.43 -10.43
CA LEU A 209 -6.13 10.02 -10.04
C LEU A 209 -5.52 9.11 -11.12
N ALA A 210 -5.21 9.63 -12.31
CA ALA A 210 -4.63 8.85 -13.40
C ALA A 210 -3.23 8.31 -13.07
N TRP A 211 -2.49 8.95 -12.16
CA TRP A 211 -1.17 8.46 -11.72
C TRP A 211 -1.25 7.29 -10.73
N VAL A 212 -2.40 7.06 -10.09
CA VAL A 212 -2.56 5.96 -9.13
C VAL A 212 -2.67 4.66 -9.93
N PRO A 213 -1.67 3.76 -9.90
CA PRO A 213 -1.67 2.55 -10.69
C PRO A 213 -2.91 1.71 -10.37
N ALA A 214 -3.70 1.41 -11.39
CA ALA A 214 -4.88 0.54 -11.30
C ALA A 214 -4.55 -0.92 -11.65
N GLU A 215 -3.31 -1.17 -12.09
CA GLU A 215 -2.88 -2.49 -12.52
C GLU A 215 -2.72 -3.38 -11.29
N ASP A 216 -3.46 -4.48 -11.27
CA ASP A 216 -3.16 -5.57 -10.36
C ASP A 216 -1.73 -6.06 -10.69
N HIS A 217 -0.88 -5.96 -9.68
CA HIS A 217 0.54 -6.27 -9.80
C HIS A 217 0.79 -7.74 -10.17
N LEU A 218 -0.18 -8.61 -9.90
CA LEU A 218 -0.17 -10.03 -10.23
C LEU A 218 -1.11 -10.39 -11.39
N ASP A 219 -1.72 -9.42 -12.10
CA ASP A 219 -2.60 -9.73 -13.23
C ASP A 219 -1.84 -10.53 -14.29
N ALA A 220 -2.29 -11.75 -14.52
CA ALA A 220 -1.84 -12.60 -15.61
C ALA A 220 -2.98 -12.72 -16.63
N PRO A 221 -2.70 -12.65 -17.94
CA PRO A 221 -3.72 -12.86 -18.94
C PRO A 221 -4.39 -14.22 -18.75
N ASN A 222 -5.70 -14.29 -18.99
CA ASN A 222 -6.42 -15.56 -18.93
C ASN A 222 -5.79 -16.55 -19.91
N ASP A 223 -5.43 -17.72 -19.38
CA ASP A 223 -4.88 -18.83 -20.13
C ASP A 223 -5.79 -20.04 -19.91
N ASP A 224 -6.44 -20.45 -20.99
CA ASP A 224 -7.45 -21.52 -21.01
C ASP A 224 -6.83 -22.93 -21.04
N ARG A 225 -5.49 -23.02 -21.11
CA ARG A 225 -4.79 -24.31 -20.96
C ARG A 225 -5.03 -24.89 -19.57
N THR A 226 -4.96 -26.21 -19.47
CA THR A 226 -4.99 -26.92 -18.18
C THR A 226 -3.91 -26.35 -17.25
N VAL A 227 -4.22 -26.25 -15.96
CA VAL A 227 -3.28 -25.73 -14.96
C VAL A 227 -2.12 -26.72 -14.82
N ALA A 228 -0.92 -26.27 -15.18
CA ALA A 228 0.31 -27.04 -15.04
C ALA A 228 1.51 -26.07 -15.09
N PRO A 229 1.81 -25.39 -13.95
CA PRO A 229 2.81 -24.33 -13.91
C PRO A 229 4.25 -24.84 -13.99
N LEU A 230 4.50 -26.13 -13.69
CA LEU A 230 5.84 -26.72 -13.60
C LEU A 230 6.04 -27.95 -14.52
N PRO A 231 7.29 -28.25 -14.92
CA PRO A 231 8.48 -27.41 -14.75
C PRO A 231 8.35 -26.11 -15.58
N VAL A 232 8.91 -25.01 -15.09
CA VAL A 232 8.90 -23.73 -15.80
C VAL A 232 10.32 -23.35 -16.23
N GLN A 233 10.46 -22.99 -17.50
CA GLN A 233 11.73 -22.58 -18.09
C GLN A 233 11.62 -21.20 -18.74
N LEU A 234 12.49 -20.29 -18.36
CA LEU A 234 12.66 -18.97 -18.93
C LEU A 234 13.87 -19.02 -19.86
N HIS A 235 13.68 -18.64 -21.12
CA HIS A 235 14.73 -18.48 -22.12
C HIS A 235 14.82 -17.03 -22.56
N ALA A 236 15.98 -16.40 -22.36
CA ALA A 236 16.29 -15.02 -22.69
C ALA A 236 15.22 -14.00 -22.27
N VAL A 237 14.59 -14.21 -21.12
CA VAL A 237 13.42 -13.44 -20.69
C VAL A 237 13.81 -12.02 -20.29
N SER A 238 13.19 -11.04 -20.95
CA SER A 238 13.32 -9.63 -20.59
C SER A 238 11.97 -9.00 -20.34
N TYR A 239 11.91 -8.08 -19.39
CA TYR A 239 10.67 -7.40 -19.01
C TYR A 239 10.87 -5.91 -18.77
N ARG A 240 10.00 -5.10 -19.34
CA ARG A 240 9.94 -3.66 -19.16
C ARG A 240 8.51 -3.23 -18.85
N TYR A 241 8.33 -2.49 -17.76
CA TYR A 241 7.02 -1.94 -17.40
C TYR A 241 6.53 -0.93 -18.44
N PRO A 242 5.20 -0.83 -18.66
CA PRO A 242 4.62 0.19 -19.54
C PRO A 242 5.11 1.60 -19.16
N GLY A 243 5.60 2.36 -20.14
CA GLY A 243 6.17 3.70 -19.92
C GLY A 243 7.53 3.73 -19.21
N GLY A 244 8.07 2.59 -18.76
CA GLY A 244 9.38 2.49 -18.14
C GLY A 244 10.52 2.69 -19.14
N LYS A 245 11.56 3.45 -18.75
CA LYS A 245 12.75 3.68 -19.57
C LYS A 245 13.76 2.53 -19.51
N THR A 246 13.76 1.77 -18.40
CA THR A 246 14.71 0.69 -18.13
C THR A 246 14.02 -0.66 -18.08
N TYR A 247 14.74 -1.71 -18.49
CA TYR A 247 14.31 -3.09 -18.32
C TYR A 247 14.48 -3.50 -16.85
N ALA A 248 13.44 -4.09 -16.28
CA ALA A 248 13.47 -4.67 -14.94
C ALA A 248 14.11 -6.07 -14.95
N LEU A 249 13.98 -6.81 -16.05
CA LEU A 249 14.69 -8.06 -16.33
C LEU A 249 15.27 -8.02 -17.74
N GLN A 250 16.45 -8.62 -17.94
CA GLN A 250 17.19 -8.64 -19.18
C GLN A 250 17.81 -10.02 -19.42
N GLY A 251 17.30 -10.76 -20.39
CA GLY A 251 17.90 -12.02 -20.84
C GLY A 251 18.04 -13.08 -19.74
N VAL A 252 17.05 -13.20 -18.85
CA VAL A 252 17.10 -14.17 -17.75
C VAL A 252 16.88 -15.58 -18.28
N GLU A 253 17.83 -16.46 -17.96
CA GLU A 253 17.79 -17.90 -18.15
C GLU A 253 17.51 -18.56 -16.80
N LEU A 254 16.44 -19.36 -16.70
CA LEU A 254 16.06 -20.01 -15.44
C LEU A 254 15.20 -21.25 -15.69
N ILE A 255 15.40 -22.30 -14.90
CA ILE A 255 14.50 -23.47 -14.83
C ILE A 255 14.11 -23.67 -13.37
N VAL A 256 12.83 -23.91 -13.08
CA VAL A 256 12.37 -24.39 -11.77
C VAL A 256 11.68 -25.73 -11.96
N ASN A 257 12.15 -26.76 -11.25
CA ASN A 257 11.64 -28.12 -11.33
C ASN A 257 10.67 -28.43 -10.19
N VAL A 258 9.84 -29.47 -10.37
CA VAL A 258 8.97 -29.99 -9.29
C VAL A 258 9.84 -30.56 -8.18
N GLY A 259 9.47 -30.32 -6.92
CA GLY A 259 10.19 -30.80 -5.74
C GLY A 259 11.38 -29.92 -5.34
N GLU A 260 11.62 -28.80 -6.02
CA GLU A 260 12.77 -27.93 -5.78
C GLU A 260 12.43 -26.79 -4.82
N PHE A 261 13.31 -26.52 -3.85
CA PHE A 261 13.32 -25.29 -3.08
C PHE A 261 14.41 -24.34 -3.60
N VAL A 262 13.99 -23.24 -4.23
CA VAL A 262 14.86 -22.29 -4.92
C VAL A 262 14.83 -20.95 -4.23
N ALA A 263 16.00 -20.40 -3.90
CA ALA A 263 16.12 -19.02 -3.43
C ALA A 263 16.48 -18.07 -4.58
N VAL A 264 15.82 -16.92 -4.67
CA VAL A 264 16.17 -15.82 -5.56
C VAL A 264 16.66 -14.64 -4.72
N VAL A 265 17.91 -14.25 -4.93
CA VAL A 265 18.59 -13.23 -4.14
C VAL A 265 19.11 -12.11 -5.02
N GLY A 266 19.19 -10.89 -4.48
CA GLY A 266 19.63 -9.73 -5.23
C GLY A 266 19.31 -8.40 -4.55
N HIS A 267 20.01 -7.35 -4.96
CA HIS A 267 19.83 -5.99 -4.46
C HIS A 267 18.41 -5.46 -4.71
N ASN A 268 18.03 -4.36 -4.06
CA ASN A 268 16.76 -3.70 -4.37
C ASN A 268 16.78 -3.16 -5.80
N GLY A 269 15.69 -3.37 -6.55
CA GLY A 269 15.63 -3.02 -7.96
C GLY A 269 16.36 -3.99 -8.92
N SER A 270 16.90 -5.11 -8.43
CA SER A 270 17.53 -6.16 -9.27
C SER A 270 16.54 -6.94 -10.15
N GLY A 271 15.23 -6.81 -9.90
CA GLY A 271 14.18 -7.46 -10.69
C GLY A 271 13.47 -8.63 -10.00
N LYS A 272 13.79 -8.97 -8.74
CA LYS A 272 13.22 -10.13 -8.01
C LYS A 272 11.67 -10.20 -8.05
N SER A 273 10.97 -9.14 -7.66
CA SER A 273 9.50 -9.12 -7.71
C SER A 273 8.96 -9.12 -9.14
N THR A 274 9.74 -8.69 -10.12
CA THR A 274 9.37 -8.84 -11.54
C THR A 274 9.49 -10.29 -11.99
N LEU A 275 10.52 -11.00 -11.53
CA LEU A 275 10.69 -12.44 -11.77
C LEU A 275 9.54 -13.24 -11.13
N SER A 276 9.16 -12.91 -9.90
CA SER A 276 7.96 -13.45 -9.22
C SER A 276 6.72 -13.38 -10.11
N ARG A 277 6.45 -12.20 -10.68
CA ARG A 277 5.29 -11.97 -11.55
C ARG A 277 5.33 -12.82 -12.83
N ILE A 278 6.51 -12.99 -13.43
CA ILE A 278 6.66 -13.84 -14.63
C ILE A 278 6.42 -15.32 -14.27
N LEU A 279 6.95 -15.79 -13.15
CA LEU A 279 6.71 -17.14 -12.66
C LEU A 279 5.21 -17.36 -12.38
N ALA A 280 4.53 -16.36 -11.82
CA ALA A 280 3.08 -16.33 -11.60
C ALA A 280 2.23 -16.24 -12.88
N GLY A 281 2.83 -16.07 -14.07
CA GLY A 281 2.14 -16.13 -15.36
C GLY A 281 2.11 -14.83 -16.15
N ARG A 282 2.75 -13.76 -15.67
CA ARG A 282 2.88 -12.51 -16.44
C ARG A 282 3.73 -12.73 -17.69
N PRO A 283 3.27 -12.33 -18.89
CA PRO A 283 4.04 -12.52 -20.11
C PRO A 283 5.27 -11.60 -20.13
N PRO A 284 6.41 -12.08 -20.65
CA PRO A 284 7.60 -11.26 -20.80
C PRO A 284 7.44 -10.24 -21.95
N THR A 285 8.27 -9.19 -21.95
CA THR A 285 8.34 -8.25 -23.09
C THR A 285 9.08 -8.87 -24.27
N SER A 286 10.08 -9.71 -24.00
CA SER A 286 10.80 -10.52 -24.99
C SER A 286 11.38 -11.78 -24.32
N GLY A 287 11.80 -12.76 -25.13
CA GLY A 287 12.15 -14.10 -24.65
C GLY A 287 10.91 -15.00 -24.54
N THR A 288 11.09 -16.20 -24.00
CA THR A 288 10.01 -17.19 -23.90
C THR A 288 9.94 -17.82 -22.51
N VAL A 289 8.72 -18.11 -22.06
CA VAL A 289 8.45 -18.84 -20.82
C VAL A 289 7.73 -20.13 -21.20
N THR A 290 8.40 -21.26 -21.04
CA THR A 290 7.89 -22.59 -21.38
C THR A 290 7.44 -23.31 -20.12
N ARG A 291 6.23 -23.86 -20.15
CA ARG A 291 5.62 -24.68 -19.09
C ARG A 291 4.52 -25.56 -19.73
N PRO A 292 4.20 -26.74 -19.16
CA PRO A 292 3.24 -27.67 -19.77
C PRO A 292 1.84 -27.08 -19.98
N GLY A 293 1.41 -26.20 -19.07
CA GLY A 293 0.08 -25.58 -19.13
C GLY A 293 0.05 -24.16 -18.59
N SER A 294 -1.11 -23.72 -18.12
CA SER A 294 -1.27 -22.39 -17.52
C SER A 294 -0.52 -22.29 -16.19
N ALA A 295 -0.06 -21.08 -15.85
CA ALA A 295 0.45 -20.77 -14.53
C ALA A 295 -0.61 -20.97 -13.44
N GLY A 296 -1.89 -20.77 -13.79
CA GLY A 296 -3.01 -20.99 -12.87
C GLY A 296 -2.89 -20.22 -11.56
N LEU A 297 -2.50 -18.94 -11.59
CA LEU A 297 -2.40 -18.13 -10.37
C LEU A 297 -3.70 -18.18 -9.57
N GLY A 298 -3.62 -18.60 -8.31
CA GLY A 298 -4.77 -18.72 -7.40
C GLY A 298 -5.77 -19.83 -7.75
N LYS A 299 -5.49 -20.65 -8.77
CA LYS A 299 -6.29 -21.83 -9.13
C LYS A 299 -5.76 -23.06 -8.41
N PHE A 300 -6.63 -24.06 -8.23
CA PHE A 300 -6.26 -25.35 -7.69
C PHE A 300 -5.15 -26.00 -8.53
N GLY A 301 -4.09 -26.54 -7.89
CA GLY A 301 -2.95 -27.13 -8.60
C GLY A 301 -2.00 -26.12 -9.27
N GLY A 302 -2.28 -24.82 -9.18
CA GLY A 302 -1.56 -23.77 -9.91
C GLY A 302 -0.44 -23.11 -9.12
N THR A 303 -0.23 -21.82 -9.38
CA THR A 303 0.74 -20.99 -8.65
C THR A 303 0.06 -20.25 -7.51
N ALA A 304 0.68 -20.25 -6.32
CA ALA A 304 0.32 -19.39 -5.19
C ALA A 304 1.46 -18.42 -4.87
N VAL A 305 1.11 -17.22 -4.37
CA VAL A 305 2.08 -16.18 -4.00
C VAL A 305 1.79 -15.73 -2.57
N VAL A 306 2.79 -15.80 -1.70
CA VAL A 306 2.80 -15.20 -0.36
C VAL A 306 3.62 -13.93 -0.42
N MET A 307 3.01 -12.80 -0.10
CA MET A 307 3.59 -11.47 -0.22
C MET A 307 4.31 -11.04 1.07
N GLN A 308 5.14 -10.00 0.95
CA GLN A 308 5.87 -9.39 2.06
C GLN A 308 4.97 -8.96 3.23
N ARG A 309 3.73 -8.51 2.94
CA ARG A 309 2.76 -8.01 3.91
C ARG A 309 1.56 -8.94 4.00
N PRO A 310 1.50 -9.85 4.99
CA PRO A 310 0.43 -10.84 5.09
C PRO A 310 -0.93 -10.19 5.32
N GLU A 311 -0.97 -9.01 5.95
CA GLU A 311 -2.21 -8.27 6.25
C GLU A 311 -2.94 -7.84 4.97
N SER A 312 -2.23 -7.78 3.84
CA SER A 312 -2.83 -7.47 2.53
C SER A 312 -3.49 -8.68 1.87
N GLN A 313 -3.26 -9.90 2.39
CA GLN A 313 -3.79 -11.15 1.85
C GLN A 313 -4.77 -11.86 2.79
N ILE A 314 -4.78 -11.48 4.07
CA ILE A 314 -5.76 -11.94 5.07
C ILE A 314 -7.07 -11.18 4.86
N LEU A 315 -8.15 -11.90 4.61
CA LEU A 315 -9.49 -11.39 4.32
C LEU A 315 -10.54 -11.92 5.30
N GLY A 316 -10.33 -13.11 5.86
CA GLY A 316 -11.20 -13.72 6.87
C GLY A 316 -11.09 -13.04 8.23
N VAL A 317 -12.21 -12.97 8.95
CA VAL A 317 -12.24 -12.53 10.35
C VAL A 317 -11.65 -13.59 11.26
N LEU A 318 -12.04 -14.85 11.05
CA LEU A 318 -11.48 -16.00 11.76
C LEU A 318 -10.36 -16.64 10.93
N VAL A 319 -9.40 -17.23 11.64
CA VAL A 319 -8.27 -17.95 11.03
C VAL A 319 -8.75 -19.07 10.10
N ALA A 320 -9.74 -19.86 10.53
CA ALA A 320 -10.28 -20.95 9.72
C ALA A 320 -10.98 -20.44 8.44
N ASP A 321 -11.72 -19.33 8.53
CA ASP A 321 -12.43 -18.73 7.41
C ASP A 321 -11.45 -18.16 6.37
N ASP A 322 -10.31 -17.63 6.83
CA ASP A 322 -9.28 -17.08 5.94
C ASP A 322 -8.60 -18.17 5.10
N VAL A 323 -8.35 -19.35 5.68
CA VAL A 323 -7.73 -20.49 4.96
C VAL A 323 -8.54 -20.90 3.74
N VAL A 324 -9.87 -20.92 3.85
CA VAL A 324 -10.78 -21.32 2.76
C VAL A 324 -11.27 -20.14 1.92
N TRP A 325 -10.78 -18.93 2.20
CA TRP A 325 -11.29 -17.73 1.56
C TRP A 325 -11.10 -17.76 0.04
N GLY A 326 -12.18 -17.54 -0.69
CA GLY A 326 -12.19 -17.53 -2.15
C GLY A 326 -12.10 -18.91 -2.81
N LEU A 327 -12.27 -20.00 -2.06
CA LEU A 327 -12.48 -21.33 -2.62
C LEU A 327 -13.97 -21.54 -2.98
N PRO A 328 -14.27 -22.40 -3.97
CA PRO A 328 -15.64 -22.85 -4.22
C PRO A 328 -16.26 -23.49 -2.97
N THR A 329 -17.55 -23.25 -2.73
CA THR A 329 -18.27 -23.69 -1.53
C THR A 329 -18.34 -25.21 -1.35
N ASP A 330 -18.15 -25.96 -2.43
CA ASP A 330 -18.12 -27.42 -2.51
C ASP A 330 -16.71 -28.00 -2.30
N THR A 331 -15.70 -27.15 -2.07
CA THR A 331 -14.33 -27.61 -1.81
C THR A 331 -14.20 -28.08 -0.37
N GLU A 332 -14.02 -29.39 -0.16
CA GLU A 332 -13.64 -29.93 1.14
C GLU A 332 -12.16 -29.65 1.40
N VAL A 333 -11.88 -28.95 2.51
CA VAL A 333 -10.52 -28.59 2.93
C VAL A 333 -10.34 -29.00 4.39
N ASP A 334 -9.28 -29.76 4.68
CA ASP A 334 -8.85 -30.03 6.05
C ASP A 334 -8.13 -28.81 6.64
N VAL A 335 -8.93 -27.86 7.11
CA VAL A 335 -8.43 -26.60 7.67
C VAL A 335 -7.53 -26.84 8.88
N GLU A 336 -7.91 -27.76 9.77
CA GLU A 336 -7.14 -28.02 10.99
C GLU A 336 -5.81 -28.70 10.66
N GLY A 337 -5.80 -29.63 9.69
CA GLY A 337 -4.56 -30.23 9.17
C GLY A 337 -3.61 -29.20 8.57
N LEU A 338 -4.12 -28.27 7.76
CA LEU A 338 -3.32 -27.18 7.17
C LEU A 338 -2.77 -26.23 8.24
N LEU A 339 -3.59 -25.86 9.22
CA LEU A 339 -3.15 -25.03 10.34
C LEU A 339 -2.08 -25.74 11.17
N ALA A 340 -2.24 -27.04 11.43
CA ALA A 340 -1.22 -27.83 12.11
C ALA A 340 0.09 -27.90 11.32
N GLU A 341 0.03 -28.07 10.00
CA GLU A 341 1.21 -28.13 9.13
C GLU A 341 2.06 -26.85 9.22
N VAL A 342 1.42 -25.68 9.30
CA VAL A 342 2.13 -24.39 9.41
C VAL A 342 2.46 -23.98 10.86
N GLY A 343 2.07 -24.78 11.86
CA GLY A 343 2.31 -24.51 13.28
C GLY A 343 1.29 -23.58 13.95
N LEU A 344 0.05 -23.56 13.46
CA LEU A 344 -1.10 -22.80 13.96
C LEU A 344 -2.25 -23.69 14.48
N ALA A 345 -1.95 -24.95 14.84
CA ALA A 345 -2.94 -25.89 15.38
C ALA A 345 -3.76 -25.27 16.54
N GLY A 346 -5.08 -25.50 16.55
CA GLY A 346 -6.00 -24.99 17.57
C GLY A 346 -6.32 -23.49 17.49
N LEU A 347 -5.79 -22.76 16.50
CA LEU A 347 -6.05 -21.33 16.34
C LEU A 347 -7.22 -21.02 15.39
N GLY A 348 -7.90 -22.02 14.82
CA GLY A 348 -8.93 -21.81 13.79
C GLY A 348 -10.06 -20.84 14.19
N ALA A 349 -10.50 -20.87 15.45
CA ALA A 349 -11.56 -19.99 15.98
C ALA A 349 -11.04 -18.61 16.44
N ARG A 350 -9.75 -18.33 16.32
CA ARG A 350 -9.14 -17.06 16.73
C ARG A 350 -9.39 -15.99 15.67
N GLU A 351 -9.52 -14.74 16.10
CA GLU A 351 -9.57 -13.61 15.17
C GLU A 351 -8.20 -13.34 14.56
N THR A 352 -8.17 -13.11 13.25
CA THR A 352 -6.94 -12.85 12.47
C THR A 352 -6.21 -11.56 12.92
N SER A 353 -6.98 -10.58 13.42
CA SER A 353 -6.49 -9.33 14.00
C SER A 353 -5.60 -9.51 15.24
N SER A 354 -5.76 -10.63 15.95
CA SER A 354 -5.06 -10.93 17.21
C SER A 354 -3.78 -11.75 17.04
N LEU A 355 -3.44 -12.10 15.79
CA LEU A 355 -2.23 -12.86 15.45
C LEU A 355 -1.00 -11.96 15.41
N SER A 356 0.16 -12.52 15.77
CA SER A 356 1.45 -11.86 15.53
C SER A 356 1.80 -11.86 14.03
N GLY A 357 2.67 -10.96 13.57
CA GLY A 357 3.07 -10.91 12.15
C GLY A 357 3.68 -12.22 11.62
N GLY A 358 4.40 -12.97 12.46
CA GLY A 358 4.89 -14.31 12.12
C GLY A 358 3.78 -15.35 12.00
N GLN A 359 2.75 -15.27 12.84
CA GLN A 359 1.56 -16.12 12.73
C GLN A 359 0.72 -15.76 11.50
N GLN A 360 0.58 -14.48 11.19
CA GLN A 360 -0.09 -14.00 9.98
C GLN A 360 0.60 -14.52 8.71
N GLN A 361 1.93 -14.58 8.69
CA GLN A 361 2.63 -15.17 7.53
C GLN A 361 2.39 -16.68 7.38
N ARG A 362 2.35 -17.42 8.49
CA ARG A 362 2.00 -18.84 8.44
C ARG A 362 0.56 -19.07 8.00
N LEU A 363 -0.34 -18.20 8.41
CA LEU A 363 -1.73 -18.21 7.94
C LEU A 363 -1.79 -17.98 6.43
N ALA A 364 -1.04 -17.01 5.90
CA ALA A 364 -0.95 -16.78 4.46
C ALA A 364 -0.39 -18.01 3.71
N VAL A 365 0.58 -18.71 4.28
CA VAL A 365 1.08 -20.00 3.74
C VAL A 365 -0.03 -21.07 3.79
N ALA A 366 -0.77 -21.21 4.89
CA ALA A 366 -1.88 -22.16 4.99
C ALA A 366 -3.00 -21.89 3.96
N ALA A 367 -3.39 -20.63 3.79
CA ALA A 367 -4.37 -20.21 2.79
C ALA A 367 -3.88 -20.45 1.34
N ALA A 368 -2.57 -20.35 1.11
CA ALA A 368 -1.97 -20.75 -0.16
C ALA A 368 -2.03 -22.27 -0.37
N LEU A 369 -1.68 -23.07 0.65
CA LEU A 369 -1.70 -24.53 0.62
C LEU A 369 -3.10 -25.12 0.45
N ALA A 370 -4.15 -24.43 0.90
CA ALA A 370 -5.55 -24.85 0.70
C ALA A 370 -5.93 -25.05 -0.79
N ARG A 371 -5.21 -24.40 -1.72
CA ARG A 371 -5.37 -24.56 -3.17
C ARG A 371 -4.48 -25.67 -3.77
N GLN A 372 -3.73 -26.40 -2.96
CA GLN A 372 -2.77 -27.42 -3.38
C GLN A 372 -1.87 -26.94 -4.53
N PRO A 373 -1.10 -25.84 -4.35
CA PRO A 373 -0.34 -25.25 -5.44
C PRO A 373 0.80 -26.17 -5.87
N SER A 374 1.03 -26.27 -7.19
CA SER A 374 2.24 -26.92 -7.72
C SER A 374 3.46 -25.99 -7.63
N LEU A 375 3.26 -24.67 -7.59
CA LEU A 375 4.33 -23.68 -7.41
C LEU A 375 3.93 -22.67 -6.33
N LEU A 376 4.72 -22.57 -5.27
CA LEU A 376 4.56 -21.55 -4.22
C LEU A 376 5.69 -20.52 -4.33
N ILE A 377 5.34 -19.24 -4.45
CA ILE A 377 6.31 -18.15 -4.47
C ILE A 377 6.18 -17.35 -3.17
N ALA A 378 7.23 -17.32 -2.35
CA ALA A 378 7.30 -16.51 -1.15
C ALA A 378 8.13 -15.24 -1.43
N ASP A 379 7.46 -14.11 -1.66
CA ASP A 379 8.10 -12.83 -2.00
C ASP A 379 8.40 -12.00 -0.75
N GLU A 380 9.62 -12.09 -0.23
CA GLU A 380 10.07 -11.44 1.00
C GLU A 380 9.17 -11.72 2.23
N ALA A 381 8.60 -12.93 2.29
CA ALA A 381 7.67 -13.35 3.35
C ALA A 381 8.28 -13.27 4.78
N THR A 382 9.61 -13.22 4.89
CA THR A 382 10.36 -13.16 6.15
C THR A 382 10.68 -11.74 6.63
N ALA A 383 10.41 -10.70 5.83
CA ALA A 383 10.92 -9.35 6.06
C ALA A 383 10.44 -8.69 7.37
N MET A 384 9.29 -9.11 7.91
CA MET A 384 8.64 -8.53 9.11
C MET A 384 8.51 -9.55 10.25
N VAL A 385 9.28 -10.65 10.20
CA VAL A 385 9.27 -11.72 11.22
C VAL A 385 10.55 -11.65 12.04
N ASP A 386 10.44 -11.89 13.36
CA ASP A 386 11.58 -11.98 14.27
C ASP A 386 12.51 -13.17 13.91
N PRO A 387 13.77 -13.19 14.39
CA PRO A 387 14.73 -14.22 13.99
C PRO A 387 14.33 -15.67 14.31
N ALA A 388 13.55 -15.92 15.37
CA ALA A 388 13.09 -17.26 15.68
C ALA A 388 11.95 -17.66 14.73
N GLY A 389 10.93 -16.80 14.62
CA GLY A 389 9.82 -17.02 13.69
C GLY A 389 10.26 -17.14 12.23
N ARG A 390 11.30 -16.39 11.82
CA ARG A 390 11.92 -16.45 10.49
C ARG A 390 12.55 -17.80 10.22
N ARG A 391 13.37 -18.31 11.15
CA ARG A 391 14.00 -19.64 11.04
C ARG A 391 12.96 -20.73 10.90
N GLU A 392 11.90 -20.66 11.72
CA GLU A 392 10.80 -21.62 11.65
C GLU A 392 10.00 -21.52 10.34
N LEU A 393 9.77 -20.31 9.80
CA LEU A 393 9.11 -20.12 8.50
C LEU A 393 9.97 -20.64 7.34
N VAL A 394 11.27 -20.40 7.34
CA VAL A 394 12.19 -20.94 6.32
C VAL A 394 12.28 -22.46 6.43
N ALA A 395 12.31 -23.02 7.64
CA ALA A 395 12.26 -24.47 7.86
C ALA A 395 10.94 -25.07 7.35
N LEU A 396 9.81 -24.39 7.56
CA LEU A 396 8.53 -24.78 6.99
C LEU A 396 8.58 -24.77 5.46
N LEU A 397 8.99 -23.65 4.84
CA LEU A 397 9.03 -23.49 3.39
C LEU A 397 9.96 -24.51 2.70
N SER A 398 11.12 -24.81 3.29
CA SER A 398 12.07 -25.82 2.77
C SER A 398 11.56 -27.25 2.89
N ALA A 399 10.65 -27.52 3.85
CA ALA A 399 10.05 -28.84 4.01
C ALA A 399 8.84 -29.09 3.08
N LEU A 400 8.21 -28.03 2.55
CA LEU A 400 7.00 -28.18 1.71
C LEU A 400 7.22 -29.01 0.43
N PRO A 401 8.31 -28.84 -0.35
CA PRO A 401 8.55 -29.66 -1.55
C PRO A 401 8.75 -31.15 -1.26
N GLN A 402 9.05 -31.53 -0.01
CA GLN A 402 9.20 -32.93 0.41
C GLN A 402 7.86 -33.56 0.80
N ARG A 403 6.89 -32.74 1.22
CA ARG A 403 5.56 -33.18 1.68
C ARG A 403 4.51 -33.10 0.57
N HIS A 404 4.68 -32.14 -0.33
CA HIS A 404 3.77 -31.87 -1.42
C HIS A 404 4.52 -31.97 -2.75
N SER A 405 3.84 -32.41 -3.81
CA SER A 405 4.41 -32.43 -5.16
C SER A 405 4.45 -31.01 -5.76
N MET A 406 5.25 -30.13 -5.16
CA MET A 406 5.36 -28.71 -5.52
C MET A 406 6.80 -28.24 -5.58
N ALA A 407 7.03 -27.06 -6.15
CA ALA A 407 8.26 -26.30 -5.97
C ALA A 407 7.99 -25.05 -5.13
N VAL A 408 8.99 -24.60 -4.39
CA VAL A 408 8.92 -23.37 -3.60
C VAL A 408 10.02 -22.42 -4.07
N VAL A 409 9.64 -21.19 -4.43
CA VAL A 409 10.58 -20.12 -4.79
C VAL A 409 10.56 -19.06 -3.69
N LEU A 410 11.62 -18.98 -2.92
CA LEU A 410 11.81 -17.95 -1.89
C LEU A 410 12.57 -16.77 -2.47
N ILE A 411 11.94 -15.61 -2.56
CA ILE A 411 12.64 -14.36 -2.84
C ILE A 411 13.05 -13.75 -1.51
N THR A 412 14.36 -13.60 -1.33
CA THR A 412 14.94 -13.03 -0.11
C THR A 412 16.14 -12.15 -0.43
N HIS A 413 16.47 -11.27 0.51
CA HIS A 413 17.70 -10.50 0.49
C HIS A 413 18.68 -10.94 1.60
N GLN A 414 18.38 -12.04 2.30
CA GLN A 414 19.18 -12.56 3.42
C GLN A 414 19.84 -13.89 3.07
N GLU A 415 21.15 -13.97 3.31
CA GLU A 415 21.97 -15.14 2.98
C GLU A 415 21.57 -16.37 3.80
N ILE A 416 21.30 -16.19 5.10
CA ILE A 416 20.90 -17.27 6.02
C ILE A 416 19.61 -17.96 5.56
N GLU A 417 18.69 -17.22 4.94
CA GLU A 417 17.44 -17.77 4.42
C GLU A 417 17.67 -18.54 3.11
N ALA A 418 18.53 -17.99 2.24
CA ALA A 418 18.88 -18.63 0.97
C ALA A 418 19.72 -19.90 1.16
N ALA A 419 20.48 -20.03 2.25
CA ALA A 419 21.28 -21.20 2.57
C ALA A 419 20.45 -22.47 2.79
N ALA A 420 19.15 -22.34 3.08
CA ALA A 420 18.24 -23.47 3.19
C ALA A 420 17.75 -24.00 1.83
N ALA A 421 18.00 -23.29 0.73
CA ALA A 421 17.55 -23.67 -0.61
C ALA A 421 18.46 -24.71 -1.28
N ASP A 422 17.86 -25.58 -2.09
CA ASP A 422 18.59 -26.53 -2.93
C ASP A 422 19.46 -25.79 -3.97
N ARG A 423 18.99 -24.61 -4.41
CA ARG A 423 19.67 -23.78 -5.38
C ARG A 423 19.38 -22.30 -5.16
N VAL A 424 20.42 -21.47 -5.34
CA VAL A 424 20.35 -20.01 -5.19
C VAL A 424 20.56 -19.34 -6.54
N ILE A 425 19.67 -18.42 -6.91
CA ILE A 425 19.73 -17.61 -8.14
C ILE A 425 20.07 -16.19 -7.76
N HIS A 426 21.18 -15.69 -8.29
CA HIS A 426 21.64 -14.34 -8.07
C HIS A 426 21.14 -13.40 -9.16
N LEU A 427 20.40 -12.35 -8.79
CA LEU A 427 19.94 -11.29 -9.68
C LEU A 427 20.68 -9.97 -9.43
N SER A 428 21.23 -9.40 -10.49
CA SER A 428 21.87 -8.07 -10.48
C SER A 428 21.51 -7.29 -11.74
N GLY A 429 21.00 -6.05 -11.57
CA GLY A 429 20.66 -5.18 -12.69
C GLY A 429 19.68 -5.78 -13.71
N GLY A 430 18.79 -6.67 -13.27
CA GLY A 430 17.84 -7.39 -14.13
C GLY A 430 18.39 -8.66 -14.78
N ARG A 431 19.64 -9.05 -14.53
CA ARG A 431 20.28 -10.24 -15.11
C ARG A 431 20.53 -11.31 -14.05
N ALA A 432 20.40 -12.57 -14.43
CA ALA A 432 20.95 -13.67 -13.64
C ALA A 432 22.47 -13.66 -13.76
N VAL A 433 23.17 -13.67 -12.63
CA VAL A 433 24.63 -13.73 -12.55
C VAL A 433 25.04 -15.01 -11.83
N GLU A 434 26.26 -15.46 -12.05
CA GLU A 434 26.77 -16.68 -11.40
C GLU A 434 26.88 -16.47 -9.87
N HIS A 435 27.50 -15.36 -9.46
CA HIS A 435 27.59 -14.95 -8.07
C HIS A 435 27.47 -13.42 -7.94
N LEU A 436 26.84 -12.96 -6.85
CA LEU A 436 26.89 -11.55 -6.48
C LEU A 436 28.28 -11.24 -5.89
N PRO A 437 29.02 -10.22 -6.37
CA PRO A 437 30.39 -9.93 -5.92
C PRO A 437 30.56 -9.68 -4.41
N THR A 438 29.46 -9.39 -3.72
CA THR A 438 29.42 -9.04 -2.29
C THR A 438 28.69 -10.09 -1.45
N TRP A 439 28.38 -11.25 -2.03
CA TRP A 439 27.70 -12.38 -1.40
C TRP A 439 28.75 -13.49 -1.20
N HIS A 440 28.91 -14.01 0.02
CA HIS A 440 30.07 -14.79 0.51
C HIS A 440 31.31 -14.01 0.98
N ARG A 441 31.16 -12.95 1.79
CA ARG A 441 32.30 -12.51 2.62
C ARG A 441 32.03 -12.72 4.10
N THR A 442 32.34 -13.93 4.54
CA THR A 442 32.71 -14.21 5.94
C THR A 442 33.95 -13.39 6.27
N GLU A 443 33.93 -12.76 7.44
CA GLU A 443 35.05 -12.04 8.07
C GLU A 443 35.53 -10.77 7.36
N SER A 444 35.07 -9.63 7.88
CA SER A 444 35.98 -8.49 8.02
C SER A 444 36.45 -8.49 9.47
N GLN A 445 37.74 -8.74 9.68
CA GLN A 445 38.38 -8.59 11.00
C GLN A 445 37.99 -7.23 11.57
N ALA A 446 37.25 -7.25 12.68
CA ALA A 446 36.86 -6.05 13.39
C ALA A 446 38.14 -5.35 13.87
N PRO A 447 38.38 -4.07 13.55
CA PRO A 447 39.43 -3.32 14.22
C PRO A 447 39.09 -3.29 15.72
N GLN A 448 40.08 -3.58 16.57
CA GLN A 448 39.95 -3.47 18.02
C GLN A 448 39.56 -2.03 18.38
N ILE A 449 38.30 -1.80 18.73
CA ILE A 449 37.81 -0.52 19.25
C ILE A 449 38.10 -0.52 20.76
N SER A 450 38.87 0.47 21.23
CA SER A 450 39.34 0.59 22.61
C SER A 450 38.27 0.32 23.68
N GLU A 451 38.60 -0.55 24.64
CA GLU A 451 37.74 -1.06 25.73
C GLU A 451 37.31 -0.04 26.81
N HIS A 452 37.63 1.25 26.65
CA HIS A 452 37.36 2.20 27.74
C HIS A 452 35.94 2.77 27.62
N ALA A 453 35.02 2.21 28.42
CA ALA A 453 33.76 2.87 28.76
C ALA A 453 34.10 4.21 29.42
N GLY A 454 33.84 5.32 28.73
CA GLY A 454 34.00 6.66 29.28
C GLY A 454 33.01 6.91 30.43
N GLU A 455 33.07 8.12 31.01
CA GLU A 455 32.13 8.54 32.07
C GLU A 455 30.66 8.23 31.69
N PRO A 456 29.82 7.82 32.67
CA PRO A 456 28.43 7.46 32.41
C PRO A 456 27.67 8.65 31.81
N LEU A 457 27.20 8.47 30.58
CA LEU A 457 26.43 9.49 29.87
C LEU A 457 24.94 9.32 30.10
N LEU A 458 24.44 8.09 30.07
CA LEU A 458 23.03 7.76 30.26
C LEU A 458 22.92 6.71 31.35
N ARG A 459 21.97 6.89 32.29
CA ARG A 459 21.72 5.93 33.37
C ARG A 459 20.22 5.72 33.55
N LEU A 460 19.81 4.46 33.44
CA LEU A 460 18.49 3.96 33.82
C LEU A 460 18.64 3.23 35.15
N SER A 461 17.83 3.60 36.15
CA SER A 461 17.84 2.99 37.48
C SER A 461 16.45 2.48 37.83
N GLY A 462 16.29 1.16 37.94
CA GLY A 462 15.05 0.49 38.31
C GLY A 462 13.85 0.83 37.43
N VAL A 463 14.06 1.09 36.14
CA VAL A 463 13.02 1.60 35.23
C VAL A 463 11.92 0.57 34.99
N ARG A 464 10.68 0.92 35.37
CA ARG A 464 9.45 0.18 35.04
C ARG A 464 8.52 1.05 34.21
N HIS A 465 7.77 0.43 33.32
CA HIS A 465 6.77 1.15 32.54
C HIS A 465 5.56 0.27 32.24
N THR A 466 4.37 0.80 32.52
CA THR A 466 3.08 0.16 32.29
C THR A 466 2.23 1.03 31.36
N TYR A 467 1.91 0.50 30.19
CA TYR A 467 0.95 1.14 29.28
C TYR A 467 -0.46 1.02 29.82
N LEU A 468 -1.28 2.05 29.58
CA LEU A 468 -2.71 2.08 29.96
C LEU A 468 -2.95 1.75 31.44
N SER A 469 -2.04 2.23 32.30
CA SER A 469 -2.13 2.06 33.75
C SER A 469 -3.48 2.54 34.28
N GLY A 470 -4.08 1.76 35.18
CA GLY A 470 -5.42 2.04 35.73
C GLY A 470 -6.59 1.57 34.85
N THR A 471 -6.34 0.88 33.74
CA THR A 471 -7.39 0.26 32.90
C THR A 471 -7.29 -1.27 32.92
N PRO A 472 -8.37 -2.00 32.55
CA PRO A 472 -8.32 -3.46 32.39
C PRO A 472 -7.30 -3.95 31.33
N TRP A 473 -6.81 -3.06 30.47
CA TRP A 473 -5.83 -3.36 29.42
C TRP A 473 -4.39 -2.99 29.83
N ALA A 474 -4.15 -2.70 31.11
CA ALA A 474 -2.83 -2.34 31.61
C ALA A 474 -1.82 -3.45 31.29
N THR A 475 -0.73 -3.08 30.61
CA THR A 475 0.33 -4.01 30.19
C THR A 475 1.67 -3.47 30.64
N GLU A 476 2.34 -4.18 31.55
CA GLU A 476 3.69 -3.86 31.99
C GLU A 476 4.68 -4.25 30.89
N ALA A 477 5.44 -3.28 30.37
CA ALA A 477 6.38 -3.44 29.27
C ALA A 477 7.84 -3.56 29.74
N LEU A 478 8.17 -2.96 30.88
CA LEU A 478 9.51 -2.98 31.49
C LEU A 478 9.38 -3.29 32.99
N HIS A 479 10.22 -4.21 33.49
CA HIS A 479 10.15 -4.74 34.86
C HIS A 479 11.43 -4.45 35.67
N GLY A 480 11.82 -3.17 35.76
CA GLY A 480 12.94 -2.74 36.60
C GLY A 480 14.27 -2.88 35.87
N ILE A 481 14.45 -2.09 34.81
CA ILE A 481 15.67 -2.07 34.00
C ILE A 481 16.72 -1.16 34.64
N ASP A 482 17.89 -1.74 34.89
CA ASP A 482 19.13 -1.01 35.20
C ASP A 482 20.07 -1.09 34.00
N LEU A 483 20.42 0.06 33.43
CA LEU A 483 21.31 0.13 32.27
C LEU A 483 22.12 1.44 32.31
N THR A 484 23.43 1.34 32.11
CA THR A 484 24.32 2.51 32.03
C THR A 484 25.07 2.49 30.70
N VAL A 485 25.06 3.63 30.00
CA VAL A 485 25.78 3.84 28.74
C VAL A 485 26.83 4.95 28.94
N GLY A 486 28.09 4.63 28.75
CA GLY A 486 29.23 5.52 28.82
C GLY A 486 29.41 6.37 27.55
N ARG A 487 30.12 7.49 27.65
CA ARG A 487 30.44 8.34 26.49
C ARG A 487 31.27 7.56 25.46
N GLY A 488 30.87 7.62 24.18
CA GLY A 488 31.53 6.93 23.06
C GLY A 488 31.28 5.41 23.01
N GLU A 489 30.52 4.87 23.96
CA GLU A 489 30.10 3.48 23.98
C GLU A 489 29.10 3.21 22.85
N GLY A 490 29.19 2.01 22.27
CA GLY A 490 28.20 1.50 21.32
C GLY A 490 27.50 0.29 21.95
N VAL A 491 26.24 0.45 22.35
CA VAL A 491 25.46 -0.63 22.97
C VAL A 491 24.47 -1.18 21.95
N LEU A 492 24.51 -2.49 21.74
CA LEU A 492 23.53 -3.21 20.92
C LEU A 492 22.46 -3.81 21.83
N LEU A 493 21.22 -3.39 21.66
CA LEU A 493 20.06 -3.90 22.38
C LEU A 493 19.30 -4.93 21.52
N VAL A 494 19.30 -6.18 21.96
CA VAL A 494 18.66 -7.32 21.27
C VAL A 494 17.53 -7.91 22.09
N GLY A 495 16.56 -8.58 21.46
CA GLY A 495 15.44 -9.23 22.17
C GLY A 495 14.25 -9.53 21.26
N GLY A 496 13.35 -10.42 21.68
CA GLY A 496 12.15 -10.80 20.92
C GLY A 496 11.14 -9.66 20.75
N ASN A 497 10.12 -9.86 19.91
CA ASN A 497 9.00 -8.92 19.80
C ASN A 497 8.29 -8.78 21.16
N GLY A 498 7.93 -7.56 21.53
CA GLY A 498 7.31 -7.29 22.84
C GLY A 498 8.27 -7.28 24.04
N SER A 499 9.59 -7.44 23.85
CA SER A 499 10.55 -7.43 24.96
C SER A 499 10.82 -6.05 25.60
N GLY A 500 10.20 -4.98 25.09
CA GLY A 500 10.33 -3.62 25.61
C GLY A 500 11.39 -2.73 24.94
N LYS A 501 12.05 -3.17 23.85
CA LYS A 501 13.12 -2.42 23.14
C LYS A 501 12.70 -1.01 22.68
N SER A 502 11.55 -0.87 22.02
CA SER A 502 11.07 0.45 21.58
C SER A 502 10.64 1.31 22.77
N THR A 503 10.02 0.71 23.81
CA THR A 503 9.64 1.41 25.04
C THR A 503 10.87 1.99 25.74
N ILE A 504 11.94 1.22 25.91
CA ILE A 504 13.18 1.73 26.52
C ILE A 504 13.83 2.79 25.63
N ALA A 505 13.83 2.65 24.30
CA ALA A 505 14.30 3.70 23.40
C ALA A 505 13.55 5.02 23.56
N TRP A 506 12.23 4.97 23.72
CA TRP A 506 11.41 6.17 23.92
C TRP A 506 11.68 6.83 25.28
N ILE A 507 11.91 6.04 26.33
CA ILE A 507 12.32 6.55 27.66
C ILE A 507 13.70 7.21 27.56
N MET A 508 14.67 6.56 26.90
CA MET A 508 16.01 7.11 26.68
C MET A 508 15.99 8.41 25.86
N ALA A 509 15.01 8.55 24.95
CA ALA A 509 14.79 9.75 24.16
C ALA A 509 13.97 10.84 24.88
N GLY A 510 13.40 10.55 26.05
CA GLY A 510 12.53 11.45 26.81
C GLY A 510 11.16 11.67 26.17
N LEU A 511 10.70 10.73 25.33
CA LEU A 511 9.38 10.79 24.69
C LEU A 511 8.27 10.28 25.62
N ILE A 512 8.60 9.38 26.54
CA ILE A 512 7.70 8.88 27.58
C ILE A 512 8.45 8.81 28.90
N ASP A 513 7.71 9.01 29.98
CA ASP A 513 8.24 8.87 31.33
C ASP A 513 8.05 7.43 31.83
N PRO A 514 9.04 6.89 32.56
CA PRO A 514 8.87 5.60 33.22
C PRO A 514 7.78 5.73 34.30
N THR A 515 7.01 4.65 34.51
CA THR A 515 6.01 4.60 35.59
C THR A 515 6.69 4.58 36.95
N GLU A 516 7.82 3.88 37.06
CA GLU A 516 8.69 3.89 38.24
C GLU A 516 10.17 3.87 37.82
N GLY A 517 11.06 4.31 38.70
CA GLY A 517 12.50 4.43 38.42
C GLY A 517 12.86 5.75 37.73
N THR A 518 14.13 5.89 37.34
CA THR A 518 14.65 7.14 36.75
C THR A 518 15.50 6.89 35.51
N CYS A 519 15.43 7.83 34.57
CA CYS A 519 16.32 7.90 33.40
C CYS A 519 17.02 9.26 33.41
N GLU A 520 18.35 9.25 33.47
CA GLU A 520 19.18 10.45 33.57
C GLU A 520 20.20 10.52 32.42
N LEU A 521 20.37 11.72 31.85
CA LEU A 521 21.40 12.04 30.87
C LEU A 521 22.39 13.04 31.48
N ALA A 522 23.66 12.65 31.57
CA ALA A 522 24.73 13.42 32.22
C ALA A 522 24.35 13.94 33.62
N GLY A 523 23.70 13.08 34.42
CA GLY A 523 23.28 13.35 35.80
C GLY A 523 22.05 14.26 35.94
N ARG A 524 21.26 14.47 34.87
CA ARG A 524 20.01 15.22 34.92
C ARG A 524 18.85 14.37 34.40
N PRO A 525 17.62 14.49 34.97
CA PRO A 525 16.46 13.74 34.50
C PRO A 525 16.17 14.00 33.01
N MET A 526 15.90 12.92 32.26
CA MET A 526 15.64 12.99 30.82
C MET A 526 14.39 13.83 30.48
N THR A 527 13.40 13.87 31.40
CA THR A 527 12.20 14.74 31.35
C THR A 527 12.53 16.21 31.13
N THR A 528 13.69 16.68 31.60
CA THR A 528 14.12 18.09 31.50
C THR A 528 14.98 18.36 30.27
N GLN A 529 15.26 17.33 29.46
CA GLN A 529 16.27 17.35 28.39
C GLN A 529 15.78 16.70 27.09
N VAL A 530 14.48 16.76 26.82
CA VAL A 530 13.87 16.27 25.58
C VAL A 530 14.59 16.85 24.36
N GLY A 531 14.93 16.00 23.39
CA GLY A 531 15.66 16.38 22.18
C GLY A 531 17.18 16.37 22.29
N ARG A 532 17.76 16.06 23.46
CA ARG A 532 19.23 15.88 23.63
C ARG A 532 19.75 14.52 23.16
N VAL A 533 18.86 13.54 23.11
CA VAL A 533 19.09 12.21 22.54
C VAL A 533 18.38 12.15 21.20
N GLY A 534 19.12 11.86 20.14
CA GLY A 534 18.55 11.66 18.81
C GLY A 534 17.92 10.28 18.72
N LEU A 535 16.70 10.17 18.20
CA LEU A 535 16.04 8.89 17.96
C LEU A 535 15.75 8.72 16.47
N ALA A 536 16.28 7.65 15.87
CA ALA A 536 15.87 7.20 14.55
C ALA A 536 14.83 6.07 14.68
N PHE A 537 13.68 6.21 14.03
CA PHE A 537 12.65 5.17 13.99
C PHE A 537 12.92 4.18 12.85
N GLN A 538 12.42 2.95 13.00
CA GLN A 538 12.49 1.88 12.01
C GLN A 538 12.07 2.34 10.59
N HIS A 539 10.98 3.10 10.53
CA HIS A 539 10.48 3.71 9.29
C HIS A 539 10.99 5.16 9.16
N SER A 540 12.24 5.32 8.75
CA SER A 540 12.90 6.64 8.60
C SER A 540 12.11 7.63 7.75
N ARG A 541 11.35 7.18 6.75
CA ARG A 541 10.50 8.03 5.92
C ARG A 541 9.41 8.76 6.72
N LEU A 542 8.94 8.18 7.83
CA LEU A 542 7.94 8.83 8.70
C LEU A 542 8.52 10.02 9.48
N GLN A 543 9.85 10.12 9.58
CA GLN A 543 10.52 11.26 10.21
C GLN A 543 10.79 12.41 9.25
N LEU A 544 10.58 12.21 7.94
CA LEU A 544 10.83 13.21 6.91
C LEU A 544 9.54 13.98 6.64
N LEU A 545 9.42 15.18 7.21
CA LEU A 545 8.18 15.96 7.24
C LEU A 545 8.21 17.18 6.32
N ARG A 546 9.39 17.58 5.84
CA ARG A 546 9.56 18.72 4.95
C ARG A 546 9.46 18.31 3.48
N ARG A 547 9.33 19.31 2.61
CA ARG A 547 9.23 19.06 1.16
C ARG A 547 10.58 18.67 0.55
N THR A 548 11.66 19.27 1.03
CA THR A 548 13.01 19.09 0.48
C THR A 548 13.97 18.53 1.53
N VAL A 549 15.00 17.83 1.06
CA VAL A 549 16.08 17.29 1.92
C VAL A 549 16.74 18.38 2.75
N GLY A 550 17.10 19.50 2.13
CA GLY A 550 17.75 20.60 2.84
C GLY A 550 16.83 21.25 3.87
N GLY A 551 15.53 21.39 3.55
CA GLY A 551 14.53 21.88 4.48
C GLY A 551 14.34 20.95 5.69
N GLU A 552 14.39 19.64 5.46
CA GLU A 552 14.33 18.64 6.53
C GLU A 552 15.52 18.77 7.48
N ILE A 553 16.74 18.68 6.97
CA ILE A 553 17.97 18.75 7.78
C ILE A 553 18.06 20.08 8.55
N ALA A 554 17.70 21.20 7.89
CA ALA A 554 17.67 22.50 8.56
C ALA A 554 16.68 22.53 9.73
N SER A 555 15.51 21.89 9.57
CA SER A 555 14.47 21.90 10.61
C SER A 555 14.86 21.16 11.89
N TRP A 556 15.73 20.15 11.80
CA TRP A 556 16.26 19.45 12.98
C TRP A 556 17.31 20.26 13.74
N GLY A 557 18.13 21.02 13.01
CA GLY A 557 19.21 21.79 13.61
C GLY A 557 18.79 23.15 14.17
N GLY A 558 17.57 23.62 13.85
CA GLY A 558 17.00 24.87 14.34
C GLY A 558 17.16 26.06 13.38
N PRO A 559 16.63 27.25 13.75
CA PRO A 559 16.56 28.42 12.87
C PRO A 559 17.93 28.95 12.41
N ASP A 560 19.00 28.65 13.14
CA ASP A 560 20.37 29.11 12.84
C ASP A 560 21.11 28.19 11.85
N VAL A 561 20.48 27.11 11.39
CA VAL A 561 21.11 26.16 10.46
C VAL A 561 21.00 26.64 9.02
N GLY A 562 22.09 27.26 8.56
CA GLY A 562 22.28 27.65 7.16
C GLY A 562 22.67 26.50 6.22
N SER A 563 22.75 26.81 4.93
CA SER A 563 23.09 25.88 3.85
C SER A 563 24.43 25.15 4.05
N ALA A 564 25.40 25.80 4.68
CA ALA A 564 26.71 25.19 4.98
C ALA A 564 26.59 24.00 5.94
N ARG A 565 25.74 24.11 6.98
CA ARG A 565 25.54 23.03 7.95
C ARG A 565 24.69 21.90 7.38
N VAL A 566 23.73 22.22 6.50
CA VAL A 566 23.01 21.22 5.71
C VAL A 566 23.97 20.43 4.82
N GLY A 567 24.87 21.12 4.12
CA GLY A 567 25.91 20.48 3.31
C GLY A 567 26.82 19.58 4.14
N GLN A 568 27.27 20.05 5.31
CA GLN A 568 28.08 19.24 6.22
C GLN A 568 27.33 18.00 6.72
N ALA A 569 26.05 18.12 7.09
CA ALA A 569 25.28 16.97 7.55
C ALA A 569 25.06 15.92 6.44
N LEU A 570 24.96 16.35 5.18
CA LEU A 570 24.92 15.44 4.03
C LEU A 570 26.27 14.75 3.82
N ASP A 571 27.38 15.48 3.94
CA ASP A 571 28.72 14.89 3.87
C ASP A 571 28.95 13.87 5.01
N ASP A 572 28.49 14.19 6.23
CA ASP A 572 28.60 13.34 7.42
C ASP A 572 27.94 11.98 7.19
N VAL A 573 26.95 11.88 6.29
CA VAL A 573 26.25 10.62 5.91
C VAL A 573 26.60 10.12 4.50
N ALA A 574 27.67 10.65 3.91
CA ALA A 574 28.15 10.34 2.57
C ALA A 574 27.05 10.46 1.49
N LEU A 575 26.29 11.56 1.53
CA LEU A 575 25.34 11.95 0.49
C LEU A 575 25.83 13.19 -0.25
N ASP A 576 25.58 13.24 -1.56
CA ASP A 576 25.90 14.40 -2.38
C ASP A 576 25.07 15.63 -1.95
N ARG A 577 25.74 16.77 -1.77
CA ARG A 577 25.13 18.06 -1.42
C ARG A 577 24.06 18.51 -2.42
N ILE A 578 24.12 18.06 -3.68
CA ILE A 578 23.09 18.32 -4.70
C ILE A 578 21.71 17.83 -4.22
N LEU A 579 21.65 16.77 -3.40
CA LEU A 579 20.40 16.25 -2.87
C LEU A 579 19.63 17.26 -2.01
N ALA A 580 20.28 18.29 -1.45
CA ALA A 580 19.63 19.30 -0.61
C ALA A 580 18.41 19.96 -1.28
N GLY A 581 18.45 20.17 -2.60
CA GLY A 581 17.35 20.77 -3.36
C GLY A 581 16.24 19.79 -3.76
N ARG A 582 16.44 18.48 -3.55
CA ARG A 582 15.57 17.42 -4.05
C ARG A 582 14.36 17.20 -3.15
N GLY A 583 13.25 16.76 -3.74
CA GLY A 583 12.05 16.35 -3.01
C GLY A 583 12.29 15.10 -2.17
N ILE A 584 11.72 15.03 -0.97
CA ILE A 584 11.82 13.86 -0.09
C ILE A 584 11.16 12.61 -0.72
N ASP A 585 10.13 12.83 -1.52
CA ASP A 585 9.38 11.80 -2.25
C ASP A 585 10.21 11.10 -3.33
N GLU A 586 11.26 11.75 -3.84
CA GLU A 586 12.18 11.21 -4.85
C GLU A 586 13.30 10.33 -4.27
N LEU A 587 13.44 10.26 -2.95
CA LEU A 587 14.52 9.51 -2.30
C LEU A 587 14.26 8.01 -2.32
N SER A 588 15.31 7.24 -2.59
CA SER A 588 15.33 5.81 -2.28
C SER A 588 15.25 5.58 -0.75
N GLY A 589 14.85 4.38 -0.32
CA GLY A 589 14.76 4.06 1.12
C GLY A 589 16.07 4.25 1.87
N GLY A 590 17.20 3.86 1.28
CA GLY A 590 18.54 4.08 1.85
C GLY A 590 18.91 5.57 1.94
N GLN A 591 18.60 6.36 0.91
CA GLN A 591 18.79 7.82 0.95
C GLN A 591 17.91 8.47 2.01
N ALA A 592 16.63 8.09 2.09
CA ALA A 592 15.71 8.60 3.11
C ALA A 592 16.23 8.33 4.53
N ARG A 593 16.78 7.14 4.78
CA ARG A 593 17.39 6.80 6.08
C ARG A 593 18.64 7.64 6.38
N ARG A 594 19.53 7.81 5.41
CA ARG A 594 20.72 8.68 5.56
C ARG A 594 20.33 10.15 5.80
N VAL A 595 19.30 10.65 5.13
CA VAL A 595 18.77 12.01 5.35
C VAL A 595 18.18 12.15 6.75
N ALA A 596 17.44 11.15 7.24
CA ALA A 596 16.93 11.16 8.63
C ALA A 596 18.09 11.20 9.64
N LEU A 597 19.14 10.39 9.42
CA LEU A 597 20.35 10.42 10.24
C LEU A 597 21.08 11.76 10.14
N ALA A 598 21.17 12.37 8.95
CA ALA A 598 21.75 13.69 8.76
C ALA A 598 20.98 14.76 9.54
N GLY A 599 19.65 14.70 9.56
CA GLY A 599 18.81 15.56 10.40
C GLY A 599 19.15 15.41 11.88
N ILE A 600 19.22 14.17 12.37
CA ILE A 600 19.63 13.88 13.76
C ILE A 600 21.04 14.44 14.04
N LEU A 601 22.02 14.24 13.16
CA LEU A 601 23.38 14.76 13.35
C LEU A 601 23.45 16.29 13.29
N ALA A 602 22.57 16.94 12.52
CA ALA A 602 22.49 18.39 12.42
C ALA A 602 22.17 19.04 13.78
N SER A 603 21.39 18.37 14.64
CA SER A 603 21.04 18.84 15.99
C SER A 603 22.16 18.64 17.04
N LYS A 604 23.29 18.02 16.65
CA LYS A 604 24.46 17.74 17.51
C LYS A 604 24.09 16.98 18.80
N PRO A 605 23.48 15.79 18.69
CA PRO A 605 23.07 14.99 19.83
C PRO A 605 24.30 14.46 20.59
N ARG A 606 24.15 14.22 21.90
CA ARG A 606 25.19 13.59 22.72
C ARG A 606 25.16 12.06 22.62
N LEU A 607 23.98 11.52 22.34
CA LEU A 607 23.66 10.11 22.21
C LEU A 607 22.65 9.95 21.06
N VAL A 608 22.82 8.93 20.24
CA VAL A 608 21.83 8.55 19.24
C VAL A 608 21.32 7.14 19.53
N VAL A 609 20.00 7.00 19.59
CA VAL A 609 19.30 5.72 19.65
C VAL A 609 18.79 5.41 18.25
N LEU A 610 19.14 4.25 17.73
CA LEU A 610 18.77 3.79 16.39
C LEU A 610 17.85 2.58 16.51
N ASP A 611 16.57 2.72 16.19
CA ASP A 611 15.61 1.62 16.19
C ASP A 611 15.57 0.92 14.83
N GLU A 612 16.17 -0.27 14.75
CA GLU A 612 16.30 -1.11 13.55
C GLU A 612 16.86 -0.38 12.31
N PRO A 613 18.08 0.22 12.41
CA PRO A 613 18.67 1.04 11.34
C PRO A 613 19.01 0.27 10.06
N LEU A 614 18.99 -1.06 10.09
CA LEU A 614 19.29 -1.92 8.95
C LEU A 614 18.04 -2.52 8.29
N ALA A 615 16.87 -2.39 8.90
CA ALA A 615 15.65 -3.02 8.40
C ALA A 615 15.28 -2.56 6.98
N GLY A 616 14.93 -3.50 6.09
CA GLY A 616 14.53 -3.21 4.72
C GLY A 616 15.64 -2.71 3.78
N LEU A 617 16.92 -2.71 4.22
CA LEU A 617 18.07 -2.42 3.36
C LEU A 617 18.62 -3.71 2.76
N ASP A 618 19.10 -3.59 1.52
CA ASP A 618 19.88 -4.61 0.84
C ASP A 618 21.32 -4.69 1.41
N PRO A 619 22.09 -5.75 1.10
CA PRO A 619 23.41 -5.95 1.71
C PRO A 619 24.40 -4.80 1.52
N GLU A 620 24.36 -4.10 0.37
CA GLU A 620 25.17 -2.91 0.13
C GLU A 620 24.71 -1.71 0.97
N GLY A 621 23.40 -1.45 1.01
CA GLY A 621 22.82 -0.42 1.86
C GLY A 621 23.14 -0.64 3.35
N ARG A 622 23.05 -1.91 3.82
CA ARG A 622 23.41 -2.28 5.20
C ARG A 622 24.87 -1.96 5.51
N ARG A 623 25.80 -2.44 4.68
CA ARG A 623 27.25 -2.14 4.83
C ARG A 623 27.51 -0.65 4.85
N GLY A 624 26.92 0.11 3.93
CA GLY A 624 27.09 1.56 3.89
C GLY A 624 26.58 2.27 5.15
N ILE A 625 25.54 1.75 5.83
CA ILE A 625 25.09 2.26 7.13
C ILE A 625 26.01 1.79 8.26
N ILE A 626 26.44 0.53 8.28
CA ILE A 626 27.39 -0.01 9.27
C ILE A 626 28.68 0.82 9.27
N ASP A 627 29.28 1.03 8.09
CA ASP A 627 30.52 1.80 7.91
C ASP A 627 30.36 3.25 8.39
N LEU A 628 29.22 3.85 8.05
CA LEU A 628 28.84 5.19 8.49
C LEU A 628 28.75 5.28 10.02
N LEU A 629 28.01 4.37 10.66
CA LEU A 629 27.86 4.34 12.11
C LEU A 629 29.20 4.09 12.81
N GLY A 630 30.02 3.19 12.27
CA GLY A 630 31.39 2.96 12.74
C GLY A 630 32.26 4.22 12.65
N SER A 631 32.15 4.97 11.55
CA SER A 631 32.85 6.25 11.39
C SER A 631 32.39 7.32 12.39
N LEU A 632 31.07 7.46 12.57
CA LEU A 632 30.49 8.41 13.53
C LEU A 632 30.90 8.07 14.97
N ARG A 633 30.94 6.78 15.33
CA ARG A 633 31.40 6.32 16.64
C ARG A 633 32.88 6.61 16.86
N ARG A 634 33.75 6.37 15.86
CA ARG A 634 35.18 6.75 15.91
C ARG A 634 35.39 8.25 16.13
N ASN A 635 34.44 9.08 15.66
CA ASN A 635 34.43 10.52 15.90
C ASN A 635 33.82 10.92 17.27
N GLY A 636 33.58 9.96 18.16
CA GLY A 636 33.15 10.19 19.55
C GLY A 636 31.64 10.19 19.79
N LEU A 637 30.83 9.79 18.81
CA LEU A 637 29.38 9.66 18.99
C LEU A 637 29.04 8.44 19.86
N THR A 638 28.20 8.64 20.87
CA THR A 638 27.64 7.54 21.68
C THR A 638 26.43 6.95 20.97
N LEU A 639 26.34 5.62 20.88
CA LEU A 639 25.30 4.93 20.13
C LEU A 639 24.60 3.87 20.99
N VAL A 640 23.27 3.84 20.92
CA VAL A 640 22.47 2.67 21.31
C VAL A 640 21.74 2.19 20.07
N VAL A 641 22.01 0.98 19.63
CA VAL A 641 21.38 0.39 18.45
C VAL A 641 20.44 -0.71 18.89
N ILE A 642 19.18 -0.62 18.49
CA ILE A 642 18.25 -1.74 18.56
C ILE A 642 18.32 -2.44 17.22
N SER A 643 18.78 -3.68 17.19
CA SER A 643 18.72 -4.49 15.97
C SER A 643 18.69 -5.96 16.27
N HIS A 644 18.14 -6.72 15.33
CA HIS A 644 18.27 -8.17 15.28
C HIS A 644 19.52 -8.65 14.51
N ASP A 645 20.25 -7.77 13.83
CA ASP A 645 21.49 -8.08 13.11
C ASP A 645 22.69 -7.94 14.04
N ILE A 646 22.93 -8.99 14.83
CA ILE A 646 24.03 -9.02 15.82
C ILE A 646 25.39 -8.99 15.12
N GLU A 647 25.53 -9.78 14.06
CA GLU A 647 26.79 -9.95 13.34
C GLU A 647 27.26 -8.63 12.74
N GLY A 648 26.40 -7.94 11.99
CA GLY A 648 26.73 -6.65 11.40
C GLY A 648 26.99 -5.56 12.45
N MET A 649 26.16 -5.50 13.50
CA MET A 649 26.28 -4.46 14.54
C MET A 649 27.42 -4.69 15.54
N SER A 650 27.95 -5.91 15.67
CA SER A 650 29.12 -6.18 16.52
C SER A 650 30.38 -5.41 16.10
N THR A 651 30.44 -4.96 14.84
CA THR A 651 31.53 -4.11 14.34
C THR A 651 31.40 -2.65 14.78
N VAL A 652 30.20 -2.23 15.20
CA VAL A 652 29.87 -0.85 15.59
C VAL A 652 29.67 -0.76 17.10
N CYS A 653 29.04 -1.75 17.72
CA CYS A 653 28.71 -1.81 19.13
C CYS A 653 29.71 -2.72 19.86
N ASN A 654 30.24 -2.27 21.00
CA ASN A 654 31.20 -3.00 21.82
C ASN A 654 30.57 -3.78 22.98
N ARG A 655 29.26 -3.67 23.18
CA ARG A 655 28.50 -4.31 24.27
C ARG A 655 27.13 -4.71 23.79
N ILE A 656 26.66 -5.88 24.18
CA ILE A 656 25.37 -6.45 23.80
C ILE A 656 24.52 -6.61 25.06
N VAL A 657 23.34 -6.01 25.06
CA VAL A 657 22.35 -6.10 26.12
C VAL A 657 21.14 -6.83 25.57
N ARG A 658 20.79 -7.99 26.15
CA ARG A 658 19.63 -8.76 25.75
C ARG A 658 18.45 -8.49 26.66
N LEU A 659 17.34 -8.05 26.08
CA LEU A 659 16.06 -7.93 26.76
C LEU A 659 15.20 -9.17 26.54
N ASP A 660 14.67 -9.71 27.63
CA ASP A 660 13.69 -10.78 27.62
C ASP A 660 12.55 -10.45 28.59
N GLY A 661 11.31 -10.50 28.09
CA GLY A 661 10.11 -10.16 28.86
C GLY A 661 10.24 -8.90 29.70
N GLY A 662 10.76 -7.80 29.14
CA GLY A 662 10.92 -6.51 29.83
C GLY A 662 12.00 -6.47 30.92
N ARG A 663 12.93 -7.42 30.96
CA ARG A 663 14.10 -7.48 31.87
C ARG A 663 15.41 -7.60 31.10
N VAL A 664 16.51 -7.13 31.67
CA VAL A 664 17.85 -7.43 31.15
C VAL A 664 18.20 -8.86 31.49
N ALA A 665 18.33 -9.70 30.47
CA ALA A 665 18.67 -11.13 30.60
C ALA A 665 20.18 -11.34 30.60
N THR A 666 20.89 -10.69 29.66
CA THR A 666 22.35 -10.71 29.59
C THR A 666 22.89 -9.33 29.23
N ASP A 667 24.10 -9.06 29.71
CA ASP A 667 24.81 -7.81 29.51
C ASP A 667 26.31 -8.15 29.37
N GLU A 668 26.76 -8.25 28.13
CA GLU A 668 28.04 -8.86 27.80
C GLU A 668 28.84 -7.95 26.83
N PRO A 669 30.18 -7.92 26.93
CA PRO A 669 31.01 -7.32 25.89
C PRO A 669 30.79 -8.05 24.56
N SER A 670 30.80 -7.31 23.44
CA SER A 670 30.63 -7.89 22.11
C SER A 670 31.92 -8.59 21.67
N HIS A 671 32.15 -9.82 22.11
CA HIS A 671 33.25 -10.62 21.57
C HIS A 671 32.80 -11.25 20.25
N ALA A 672 33.33 -10.75 19.14
CA ALA A 672 33.24 -11.45 17.87
C ALA A 672 34.09 -12.73 17.96
N GLY A 673 33.42 -13.88 18.08
CA GLY A 673 34.01 -15.20 17.89
C GLY A 673 34.62 -15.82 19.15
N GLN A 674 33.79 -16.49 19.95
CA GLN A 674 34.12 -17.76 20.61
C GLN A 674 32.83 -18.34 21.20
N THR A 675 32.03 -19.01 20.37
CA THR A 675 31.09 -20.04 20.85
C THR A 675 31.32 -21.29 20.03
N SER A 676 31.67 -22.36 20.75
CA SER A 676 31.91 -23.72 20.31
C SER A 676 30.67 -24.41 19.79
#